data_AF-A0A8J3QSH5-F1
#
_entry.id   AF-A0A8J3QSH5-F1
#
_cell.length_a   1.000
_cell.length_b   1.000
_cell.length_c   1.000
_cell.angle_alpha   90.00
_cell.angle_beta   90.00
_cell.angle_gamma   90.00
#
_symmetry.space_group_name_H-M   'P 1'
#
loop_
_entity.id
_entity.type
_entity.pdbx_description
1 polymer ?
#
loop_
_entity_poly.entity_id
_entity_poly.type
_entity_poly.pdbx_seq_one_letter_code
_entity_poly.pdbx_strand_id
1 'polypeptide(L)'
;MFMRTTDVMTAADSGETPANPRLGIATVCLSGTLEDKLAAASAARFQTVEIFENDLIASPWPPRQVREECARRGLTVDVYQPFRDFEAVPPDLFAANMRRAERTFDVLEQLGASTMLVTSSVSPDAVDDDDLAAEQLHALASSAERRGLRIAYEPLAWGRFVRTCAHAWRIVRHANHPALGLCLDSFHLLSGGDDLASIGVVPGSKVFHVQLADAPRLNMDLVEWSRHHRLFPGLGCFPLTEFVSRVLSTGYVGPLSLEVFNDVYRQADPRLAAIDGMRSLLALQEAVSVSGPPAVRERLQTVGLPPAPRLGNHAFTELAVDDLSGPVVARALSALGFVHTGQHPSKPVQLWQQGQARVLLNFAPQTTVAPGTAAICALGVESADPATSAQRAEALLAPVLPRTRQSEEADLTSIAAPDGLAVFLLRGGAEPNTWLKDFRPTGTSPRPDGLVTKTDHISLTQTVDDFDETALFYRTVLGLQMDETTEIAAPFGLVRSRASADPSGDLRITFNTAPLRRGDWAPAVPSPQNVTFTTDDAIASARAMRSLGAPVLKIPDNYYVELDARLALPPQRLAALREYSILYDRDEHGEFLHFYTEMLGSRVFFEVVQRVGGYTGVGDPNSAPVRMAAHRQRRLINLRNAPAPVGELRHDYSLAHLTALSLSPPQLVDAAADAGYRYVGLRLTRVTPQEPHYPLATDPALMRTTKVHLAATGIEVLDVELARISPQDDPRDFLRFLDAAAELGARHVITQLPDPDRVRKIDRFAQLCEMAWPLGLTIDLEFPSWTETPDLGEATRVLRAAQQPNAGILVDVLHFARSGSSVADLRQLPSEWFHFAHVCDAPAGVPSTNEGLIYTARFERLFPGEGGIDVHGVLDALPAGIPYALEIPRAMLIAQVGAREHARLAITAARRFLDHAPNSSSTTAAA
;
A
#
# COMPACT_ATOMS: atom_id res chain seq x y z
N MET A 1 -11.51 -61.16 36.74
CA MET A 1 -11.40 -62.49 36.10
C MET A 1 -11.26 -62.25 34.60
N PHE A 2 -10.05 -62.49 34.09
CA PHE A 2 -9.55 -62.61 32.70
C PHE A 2 -10.52 -62.34 31.51
N MET A 3 -10.13 -61.62 30.44
CA MET A 3 -8.99 -61.92 29.56
C MET A 3 -8.40 -60.67 28.88
N ARG A 4 -7.08 -60.73 28.68
CA ARG A 4 -6.30 -59.91 27.74
C ARG A 4 -6.55 -60.39 26.31
N THR A 5 -6.57 -59.47 25.35
CA THR A 5 -6.22 -59.75 23.95
C THR A 5 -5.20 -58.72 23.48
N THR A 6 -3.96 -59.20 23.40
CA THR A 6 -2.86 -58.66 22.61
C THR A 6 -3.17 -58.88 21.14
N ASP A 7 -3.30 -57.82 20.35
CA ASP A 7 -3.17 -57.90 18.89
C ASP A 7 -2.06 -56.94 18.44
N VAL A 8 -0.89 -57.55 18.24
CA VAL A 8 0.18 -57.02 17.40
C VAL A 8 -0.29 -57.23 15.97
N MET A 9 -0.85 -56.19 15.34
CA MET A 9 -1.11 -56.21 13.90
C MET A 9 0.23 -56.07 13.17
N THR A 10 0.68 -57.20 12.64
CA THR A 10 1.66 -57.30 11.56
C THR A 10 1.22 -56.45 10.37
N ALA A 11 2.01 -55.44 10.04
CA ALA A 11 1.88 -54.68 8.80
C ALA A 11 2.25 -55.60 7.62
N ALA A 12 1.24 -56.04 6.88
CA ALA A 12 1.39 -56.66 5.59
C ALA A 12 0.58 -55.84 4.57
N ASP A 13 1.32 -55.14 3.72
CA ASP A 13 1.05 -55.00 2.28
C ASP A 13 -0.41 -54.68 1.88
N SER A 14 -0.93 -53.53 2.31
CA SER A 14 -2.02 -52.84 1.61
C SER A 14 -1.40 -51.82 0.68
N GLY A 15 -1.59 -51.97 -0.64
CA GLY A 15 -1.13 -51.05 -1.69
C GLY A 15 -1.77 -49.66 -1.65
N GLU A 16 -1.83 -49.02 -0.49
CA GLU A 16 -2.14 -47.61 -0.33
C GLU A 16 -0.87 -46.80 -0.64
N THR A 17 -0.98 -45.93 -1.64
CA THR A 17 0.02 -44.87 -1.89
C THR A 17 0.33 -44.13 -0.58
N PRO A 18 1.61 -43.90 -0.25
CA PRO A 18 1.98 -43.19 0.98
C PRO A 18 1.35 -41.79 0.98
N ALA A 19 0.65 -41.44 2.06
CA ALA A 19 0.05 -40.13 2.23
C ALA A 19 1.13 -39.03 2.37
N ASN A 20 0.87 -37.85 1.79
CA ASN A 20 1.74 -36.69 1.95
C ASN A 20 1.98 -36.36 3.44
N PRO A 21 3.16 -35.84 3.81
CA PRO A 21 3.39 -35.29 5.13
C PRO A 21 2.32 -34.25 5.48
N ARG A 22 1.84 -34.28 6.73
CA ARG A 22 0.94 -33.24 7.24
C ARG A 22 1.67 -31.90 7.27
N LEU A 23 0.95 -30.81 7.00
CA LEU A 23 1.51 -29.46 7.03
C LEU A 23 1.14 -28.75 8.33
N GLY A 24 2.18 -28.25 9.01
CA GLY A 24 2.10 -27.64 10.32
C GLY A 24 2.64 -26.22 10.38
N ILE A 25 2.24 -25.50 11.43
CA ILE A 25 2.81 -24.18 11.76
C ILE A 25 2.89 -24.01 13.27
N ALA A 26 4.03 -23.52 13.75
CA ALA A 26 4.15 -23.06 15.13
C ALA A 26 3.38 -21.74 15.31
N THR A 27 2.64 -21.65 16.41
CA THR A 27 1.89 -20.43 16.78
C THR A 27 2.78 -19.18 16.87
N VAL A 28 4.08 -19.34 17.14
CA VAL A 28 5.04 -18.24 17.20
C VAL A 28 5.34 -17.60 15.83
N CYS A 29 5.00 -18.27 14.72
CA CYS A 29 5.08 -17.71 13.36
C CYS A 29 4.07 -16.59 13.11
N LEU A 30 3.03 -16.51 13.93
CA LEU A 30 1.88 -15.64 13.72
C LEU A 30 1.75 -14.62 14.85
N SER A 31 1.30 -13.42 14.50
CA SER A 31 0.94 -12.35 15.44
C SER A 31 -0.44 -12.58 16.07
N GLY A 32 -0.87 -11.68 16.97
CA GLY A 32 -2.21 -11.71 17.57
C GLY A 32 -2.35 -12.65 18.78
N THR A 33 -3.59 -12.82 19.25
CA THR A 33 -3.93 -13.73 20.35
C THR A 33 -3.90 -15.19 19.90
N LEU A 34 -3.84 -16.16 20.83
CA LEU A 34 -3.88 -17.58 20.46
C LEU A 34 -5.12 -17.92 19.61
N GLU A 35 -6.25 -17.27 19.91
CA GLU A 35 -7.50 -17.34 19.17
C GLU A 35 -7.36 -16.92 17.70
N ASP A 36 -6.72 -15.76 17.47
CA ASP A 36 -6.47 -15.22 16.13
C ASP A 36 -5.55 -16.16 15.34
N LYS A 37 -4.48 -16.65 15.98
CA LYS A 37 -3.49 -17.55 15.39
C LYS A 37 -4.12 -18.88 14.95
N LEU A 38 -4.94 -19.50 15.80
CA LEU A 38 -5.62 -20.76 15.48
C LEU A 38 -6.66 -20.57 14.36
N ALA A 39 -7.38 -19.43 14.36
CA ALA A 39 -8.30 -19.09 13.29
C ALA A 39 -7.57 -18.88 11.95
N ALA A 40 -6.45 -18.17 11.96
CA ALA A 40 -5.62 -17.94 10.78
C ALA A 40 -5.02 -19.24 10.22
N ALA A 41 -4.44 -20.09 11.09
CA ALA A 41 -3.88 -21.38 10.67
C ALA A 41 -4.94 -22.30 10.04
N SER A 42 -6.15 -22.36 10.63
CA SER A 42 -7.26 -23.12 10.07
C SER A 42 -7.73 -22.56 8.72
N ALA A 43 -7.88 -21.23 8.61
CA ALA A 43 -8.29 -20.57 7.37
C ALA A 43 -7.28 -20.80 6.22
N ALA A 44 -5.99 -20.82 6.55
CA ALA A 44 -4.91 -21.15 5.63
C ALA A 44 -4.75 -22.66 5.37
N ARG A 45 -5.63 -23.51 5.92
CA ARG A 45 -5.70 -24.97 5.68
C ARG A 45 -4.55 -25.78 6.28
N PHE A 46 -3.89 -25.28 7.33
CA PHE A 46 -2.97 -26.12 8.12
C PHE A 46 -3.73 -27.28 8.77
N GLN A 47 -3.04 -28.39 9.01
CA GLN A 47 -3.63 -29.59 9.60
C GLN A 47 -3.20 -29.79 11.06
N THR A 48 -2.07 -29.19 11.42
CA THR A 48 -1.50 -29.27 12.76
C THR A 48 -0.88 -27.95 13.17
N VAL A 49 -0.86 -27.70 14.48
CA VAL A 49 -0.20 -26.54 15.08
C VAL A 49 0.74 -26.98 16.19
N GLU A 50 1.83 -26.23 16.33
CA GLU A 50 2.68 -26.30 17.51
C GLU A 50 2.30 -25.17 18.46
N ILE A 51 1.98 -25.53 19.71
CA ILE A 51 1.62 -24.55 20.72
C ILE A 51 2.91 -24.05 21.37
N PHE A 52 3.20 -22.76 21.16
CA PHE A 52 4.28 -22.06 21.81
C PHE A 52 3.87 -21.71 23.24
N GLU A 53 4.75 -22.01 24.21
CA GLU A 53 4.46 -21.91 25.64
C GLU A 53 3.92 -20.53 26.02
N ASN A 54 4.53 -19.46 25.52
CA ASN A 54 4.11 -18.08 25.84
C ASN A 54 2.71 -17.75 25.33
N ASP A 55 2.30 -18.30 24.18
CA ASP A 55 0.95 -18.07 23.65
C ASP A 55 -0.11 -18.76 24.52
N LEU A 56 0.22 -19.95 25.06
CA LEU A 56 -0.66 -20.63 26.01
C LEU A 56 -0.72 -19.90 27.35
N ILE A 57 0.41 -19.42 27.87
CA ILE A 57 0.48 -18.67 29.13
C ILE A 57 -0.33 -17.36 29.04
N ALA A 58 -0.27 -16.69 27.89
CA ALA A 58 -1.01 -15.45 27.67
C ALA A 58 -2.50 -15.67 27.36
N SER A 59 -2.91 -16.88 27.00
CA SER A 59 -4.29 -17.19 26.63
C SER A 59 -5.21 -17.22 27.85
N PRO A 60 -6.44 -16.70 27.76
CA PRO A 60 -7.46 -16.90 28.78
C PRO A 60 -8.00 -18.34 28.81
N TRP A 61 -7.70 -19.15 27.78
CA TRP A 61 -8.22 -20.51 27.66
C TRP A 61 -7.35 -21.51 28.42
N PRO A 62 -7.95 -22.39 29.24
CA PRO A 62 -7.23 -23.53 29.78
C PRO A 62 -6.82 -24.48 28.64
N PRO A 63 -5.77 -25.30 28.82
CA PRO A 63 -5.25 -26.14 27.73
C PRO A 63 -6.29 -27.10 27.12
N ARG A 64 -7.23 -27.62 27.93
CA ARG A 64 -8.35 -28.44 27.43
C ARG A 64 -9.24 -27.68 26.44
N GLN A 65 -9.52 -26.41 26.72
CA GLN A 65 -10.32 -25.59 25.80
C GLN A 65 -9.56 -25.34 24.50
N VAL A 66 -8.24 -25.08 24.56
CA VAL A 66 -7.40 -24.95 23.36
C VAL A 66 -7.53 -26.20 22.47
N ARG A 67 -7.47 -27.41 23.05
CA ARG A 67 -7.69 -28.66 22.33
C ARG A 67 -9.04 -28.72 21.63
N GLU A 68 -10.11 -28.35 22.33
CA GLU A 68 -11.48 -28.34 21.78
C GLU A 68 -11.63 -27.33 20.64
N GLU A 69 -11.02 -26.16 20.76
CA GLU A 69 -11.01 -25.11 19.74
C GLU A 69 -10.23 -25.52 18.50
N CYS A 70 -9.07 -26.18 18.67
CA CYS A 70 -8.32 -26.79 17.57
C CYS A 70 -9.16 -27.86 16.85
N ALA A 71 -9.77 -28.79 17.60
CA ALA A 71 -10.59 -29.85 17.04
C ALA A 71 -11.80 -29.29 16.24
N ARG A 72 -12.47 -28.25 16.76
CA ARG A 72 -13.56 -27.56 16.05
C ARG A 72 -13.13 -26.91 14.73
N ARG A 73 -11.84 -26.58 14.60
CA ARG A 73 -11.22 -25.98 13.41
C ARG A 73 -10.54 -27.00 12.49
N GLY A 74 -10.63 -28.30 12.81
CA GLY A 74 -9.94 -29.36 12.06
C GLY A 74 -8.42 -29.38 12.28
N LEU A 75 -7.92 -28.72 13.32
CA LEU A 75 -6.51 -28.69 13.68
C LEU A 75 -6.19 -29.74 14.74
N THR A 76 -5.03 -30.36 14.61
CA THR A 76 -4.42 -31.18 15.66
C THR A 76 -3.33 -30.38 16.38
N VAL A 77 -3.08 -30.70 17.65
CA VAL A 77 -1.93 -30.18 18.39
C VAL A 77 -0.93 -31.33 18.48
N ASP A 78 0.14 -31.31 17.69
CA ASP A 78 1.11 -32.41 17.71
C ASP A 78 2.26 -32.16 18.70
N VAL A 79 2.65 -30.88 18.88
CA VAL A 79 3.84 -30.46 19.63
C VAL A 79 3.52 -29.33 20.60
N TYR A 80 4.07 -29.42 21.81
CA TYR A 80 4.16 -28.32 22.76
C TYR A 80 5.64 -27.93 22.94
N GLN A 81 5.93 -26.64 22.81
CA GLN A 81 7.30 -26.15 22.75
C GLN A 81 7.45 -24.71 23.27
N PRO A 82 8.66 -24.29 23.67
CA PRO A 82 9.87 -25.08 23.86
C PRO A 82 10.06 -25.47 25.33
N PHE A 83 10.61 -26.65 25.60
CA PHE A 83 11.12 -26.99 26.92
C PHE A 83 12.65 -26.81 26.95
N ARG A 84 13.13 -25.80 27.69
CA ARG A 84 14.54 -25.39 27.67
C ARG A 84 15.34 -25.96 28.83
N ASP A 85 16.66 -26.01 28.64
CA ASP A 85 17.69 -26.20 29.67
C ASP A 85 17.46 -27.41 30.58
N PHE A 86 17.43 -28.60 29.99
CA PHE A 86 17.10 -29.83 30.70
C PHE A 86 18.32 -30.69 31.05
N GLU A 87 19.16 -30.99 30.06
CA GLU A 87 20.18 -32.03 30.12
C GLU A 87 21.57 -31.54 30.54
N ALA A 88 22.41 -32.48 30.97
CA ALA A 88 23.79 -32.27 31.42
C ALA A 88 23.95 -31.26 32.56
N VAL A 89 22.97 -31.17 33.46
CA VAL A 89 22.98 -30.22 34.59
C VAL A 89 23.23 -30.91 35.94
N PRO A 90 23.63 -30.18 37.00
CA PRO A 90 23.85 -30.73 38.33
C PRO A 90 22.58 -31.40 38.92
N PRO A 91 22.73 -32.38 39.83
CA PRO A 91 21.61 -33.19 40.35
C PRO A 91 20.43 -32.39 40.90
N ASP A 92 20.68 -31.29 41.62
CA ASP A 92 19.62 -30.46 42.21
C ASP A 92 18.78 -29.74 41.13
N LEU A 93 19.46 -29.24 40.09
CA LEU A 93 18.82 -28.59 38.96
C LEU A 93 18.08 -29.62 38.09
N PHE A 94 18.68 -30.80 37.87
CA PHE A 94 18.02 -31.91 37.19
C PHE A 94 16.73 -32.33 37.91
N ALA A 95 16.75 -32.45 39.24
CA ALA A 95 15.56 -32.76 40.03
C ALA A 95 14.48 -31.67 39.91
N ALA A 96 14.86 -30.39 39.82
CA ALA A 96 13.93 -29.29 39.57
C ALA A 96 13.35 -29.33 38.15
N ASN A 97 14.18 -29.60 37.15
CA ASN A 97 13.79 -29.76 35.76
C ASN A 97 12.84 -30.94 35.55
N MET A 98 13.07 -32.07 36.23
CA MET A 98 12.14 -33.20 36.22
C MET A 98 10.78 -32.82 36.81
N ARG A 99 10.73 -32.07 37.92
CA ARG A 99 9.45 -31.57 38.45
C ARG A 99 8.74 -30.65 37.46
N ARG A 100 9.48 -29.78 36.77
CA ARG A 100 8.93 -28.92 35.71
C ARG A 100 8.37 -29.75 34.56
N ALA A 101 9.13 -30.75 34.08
CA ALA A 101 8.70 -31.66 33.02
C ALA A 101 7.41 -32.41 33.37
N GLU A 102 7.26 -32.93 34.60
CA GLU A 102 6.03 -33.59 35.05
C GLU A 102 4.81 -32.66 34.95
N ARG A 103 4.96 -31.38 35.33
CA ARG A 103 3.89 -30.38 35.20
C ARG A 103 3.61 -30.03 33.76
N THR A 104 4.63 -29.96 32.93
CA THR A 104 4.46 -29.75 31.50
C THR A 104 3.75 -30.93 30.84
N PHE A 105 4.01 -32.18 31.26
CA PHE A 105 3.27 -33.35 30.77
C PHE A 105 1.76 -33.26 31.09
N ASP A 106 1.39 -32.77 32.27
CA ASP A 106 -0.03 -32.51 32.61
C ASP A 106 -0.68 -31.50 31.63
N VAL A 107 0.10 -30.55 31.09
CA VAL A 107 -0.35 -29.60 30.07
C VAL A 107 -0.50 -30.28 28.71
N LEU A 108 0.49 -31.08 28.28
CA LEU A 108 0.43 -31.82 27.01
C LEU A 108 -0.81 -32.74 26.95
N GLU A 109 -1.09 -33.49 28.01
CA GLU A 109 -2.25 -34.37 28.09
C GLU A 109 -3.57 -33.60 27.92
N GLN A 110 -3.67 -32.39 28.49
CA GLN A 110 -4.85 -31.53 28.34
C GLN A 110 -4.96 -30.93 26.94
N LEU A 111 -3.84 -30.48 26.36
CA LEU A 111 -3.79 -30.03 24.95
C LEU A 111 -4.08 -31.18 23.97
N GLY A 112 -3.86 -32.43 24.39
CA GLY A 112 -3.85 -33.58 23.49
C GLY A 112 -2.60 -33.65 22.62
N ALA A 113 -1.51 -32.99 23.03
CA ALA A 113 -0.22 -33.03 22.35
C ALA A 113 0.50 -34.35 22.63
N SER A 114 1.17 -34.91 21.62
CA SER A 114 1.88 -36.19 21.73
C SER A 114 3.38 -36.04 22.00
N THR A 115 3.93 -34.86 21.72
CA THR A 115 5.37 -34.62 21.74
C THR A 115 5.70 -33.32 22.48
N MET A 116 6.68 -33.38 23.38
CA MET A 116 7.33 -32.20 23.95
C MET A 116 8.64 -31.96 23.21
N LEU A 117 8.85 -30.75 22.71
CA LEU A 117 10.12 -30.34 22.10
C LEU A 117 11.06 -29.85 23.19
N VAL A 118 12.25 -30.44 23.28
CA VAL A 118 13.30 -30.09 24.24
C VAL A 118 14.49 -29.54 23.48
N THR A 119 14.85 -28.28 23.73
CA THR A 119 16.00 -27.65 23.07
C THR A 119 17.28 -27.98 23.82
N SER A 120 18.41 -28.17 23.12
CA SER A 120 19.72 -28.33 23.75
C SER A 120 20.02 -27.17 24.70
N SER A 121 20.63 -27.48 25.84
CA SER A 121 20.79 -26.52 26.91
C SER A 121 21.75 -25.40 26.53
N VAL A 122 21.37 -24.18 26.89
CA VAL A 122 22.20 -22.96 26.85
C VAL A 122 22.59 -22.51 28.26
N SER A 123 22.19 -23.28 29.28
CA SER A 123 22.45 -22.99 30.68
C SER A 123 23.94 -22.87 30.97
N PRO A 124 24.37 -21.89 31.79
CA PRO A 124 25.74 -21.83 32.28
C PRO A 124 26.09 -23.01 33.21
N ASP A 125 25.08 -23.67 33.79
CA ASP A 125 25.25 -24.81 34.68
C ASP A 125 25.39 -26.15 33.95
N ALA A 126 25.12 -26.18 32.63
CA ALA A 126 25.36 -27.37 31.84
C ALA A 126 26.86 -27.70 31.80
N VAL A 127 27.20 -29.00 31.81
CA VAL A 127 28.58 -29.49 31.67
C VAL A 127 28.76 -30.29 30.38
N ASP A 128 29.99 -30.34 29.87
CA ASP A 128 30.34 -31.06 28.63
C ASP A 128 30.47 -32.57 28.90
N ASP A 129 29.34 -33.23 29.18
CA ASP A 129 29.27 -34.65 29.51
C ASP A 129 28.10 -35.32 28.77
N ASP A 130 28.42 -36.04 27.70
CA ASP A 130 27.43 -36.72 26.87
C ASP A 130 26.77 -37.92 27.56
N ASP A 131 27.49 -38.59 28.47
CA ASP A 131 26.96 -39.73 29.20
C ASP A 131 25.90 -39.24 30.18
N LEU A 132 26.19 -38.14 30.88
CA LEU A 132 25.22 -37.46 31.73
C LEU A 132 24.03 -36.90 30.94
N ALA A 133 24.27 -36.28 29.78
CA ALA A 133 23.20 -35.79 28.91
C ALA A 133 22.27 -36.94 28.48
N ALA A 134 22.84 -38.07 28.07
CA ALA A 134 22.10 -39.25 27.66
C ALA A 134 21.32 -39.88 28.82
N GLU A 135 21.92 -39.99 30.01
CA GLU A 135 21.25 -40.48 31.22
C GLU A 135 20.04 -39.61 31.58
N GLN A 136 20.21 -38.29 31.61
CA GLN A 136 19.15 -37.35 31.97
C GLN A 136 18.02 -37.36 30.93
N LEU A 137 18.35 -37.32 29.63
CA LEU A 137 17.35 -37.41 28.56
C LEU A 137 16.63 -38.77 28.52
N HIS A 138 17.33 -39.86 28.85
CA HIS A 138 16.69 -41.18 29.03
C HIS A 138 15.66 -41.13 30.16
N ALA A 139 16.02 -40.57 31.32
CA ALA A 139 15.11 -40.45 32.46
C ALA A 139 13.87 -39.59 32.14
N LEU A 140 14.04 -38.49 31.38
CA LEU A 140 12.93 -37.69 30.88
C LEU A 140 12.01 -38.50 29.97
N ALA A 141 12.60 -39.20 29.00
CA ALA A 141 11.86 -40.01 28.03
C ALA A 141 11.13 -41.19 28.69
N SER A 142 11.72 -41.83 29.71
CA SER A 142 11.06 -42.85 30.51
C SER A 142 9.87 -42.30 31.27
N SER A 143 9.91 -41.03 31.69
CA SER A 143 8.74 -40.41 32.32
C SER A 143 7.65 -40.06 31.31
N ALA A 144 8.03 -39.50 30.16
CA ALA A 144 7.12 -39.22 29.07
C ALA A 144 6.40 -40.49 28.57
N GLU A 145 7.13 -41.60 28.39
CA GLU A 145 6.57 -42.87 27.90
C GLU A 145 5.49 -43.45 28.82
N ARG A 146 5.63 -43.33 30.15
CA ARG A 146 4.61 -43.78 31.11
C ARG A 146 3.27 -43.09 30.90
N ARG A 147 3.27 -41.92 30.27
CA ARG A 147 2.09 -41.11 29.94
C ARG A 147 1.71 -41.20 28.45
N GLY A 148 2.42 -42.03 27.66
CA GLY A 148 2.23 -42.13 26.21
C GLY A 148 2.76 -40.94 25.42
N LEU A 149 3.65 -40.13 26.02
CA LEU A 149 4.26 -38.95 25.41
C LEU A 149 5.64 -39.26 24.83
N ARG A 150 6.13 -38.38 23.95
CA ARG A 150 7.44 -38.45 23.31
C ARG A 150 8.25 -37.17 23.54
N ILE A 151 9.57 -37.31 23.49
CA ILE A 151 10.53 -36.21 23.57
C ILE A 151 11.23 -36.04 22.22
N ALA A 152 11.12 -34.86 21.63
CA ALA A 152 11.88 -34.47 20.44
C ALA A 152 13.01 -33.52 20.87
N TYR A 153 14.25 -34.01 20.84
CA TYR A 153 15.42 -33.24 21.23
C TYR A 153 15.99 -32.45 20.05
N GLU A 154 16.10 -31.13 20.21
CA GLU A 154 16.50 -30.19 19.17
C GLU A 154 17.90 -29.61 19.46
N PRO A 155 18.90 -29.81 18.59
CA PRO A 155 20.17 -29.11 18.70
C PRO A 155 20.03 -27.64 18.26
N LEU A 156 20.08 -26.71 19.21
CA LEU A 156 20.18 -25.28 18.89
C LEU A 156 21.57 -24.98 18.32
N ALA A 157 21.65 -24.15 17.27
CA ALA A 157 22.92 -23.72 16.69
C ALA A 157 23.89 -23.05 17.70
N TRP A 158 23.34 -22.50 18.79
CA TRP A 158 24.07 -21.89 19.90
C TRP A 158 23.97 -22.67 21.22
N GLY A 159 23.52 -23.93 21.19
CA GLY A 159 23.52 -24.81 22.36
C GLY A 159 24.90 -24.83 23.03
N ARG A 160 24.97 -24.92 24.36
CA ARG A 160 26.23 -24.75 25.10
C ARG A 160 27.30 -25.74 24.64
N PHE A 161 26.90 -27.01 24.46
CA PHE A 161 27.76 -28.11 23.98
C PHE A 161 27.17 -28.85 22.77
N VAL A 162 25.85 -29.03 22.70
CA VAL A 162 25.18 -29.77 21.61
C VAL A 162 24.59 -28.79 20.59
N ARG A 163 25.19 -28.74 19.39
CA ARG A 163 24.82 -27.78 18.33
C ARG A 163 24.51 -28.38 16.96
N THR A 164 24.89 -29.64 16.74
CA THR A 164 24.77 -30.30 15.45
C THR A 164 23.86 -31.51 15.53
N CYS A 165 23.27 -31.87 14.39
CA CYS A 165 22.46 -33.08 14.24
C CYS A 165 23.25 -34.33 14.61
N ALA A 166 24.51 -34.44 14.13
CA ALA A 166 25.37 -35.59 14.43
C ALA A 166 25.64 -35.75 15.94
N HIS A 167 25.85 -34.65 16.66
CA HIS A 167 26.08 -34.68 18.11
C HIS A 167 24.81 -35.03 18.86
N ALA A 168 23.68 -34.37 18.55
CA ALA A 168 22.39 -34.71 19.17
C ALA A 168 22.00 -36.17 18.91
N TRP A 169 22.21 -36.68 17.70
CA TRP A 169 21.98 -38.09 17.38
C TRP A 169 22.84 -39.03 18.19
N ARG A 170 24.13 -38.70 18.40
CA ARG A 170 25.03 -39.50 19.25
C ARG A 170 24.48 -39.66 20.66
N ILE A 171 23.98 -38.58 21.27
CA ILE A 171 23.38 -38.59 22.61
C ILE A 171 22.06 -39.36 22.62
N VAL A 172 21.14 -39.08 21.68
CA VAL A 172 19.85 -39.79 21.59
C VAL A 172 20.03 -41.29 21.36
N ARG A 173 20.99 -41.68 20.53
CA ARG A 173 21.35 -43.08 20.30
C ARG A 173 21.96 -43.70 21.55
N HIS A 174 22.80 -42.97 22.29
CA HIS A 174 23.41 -43.46 23.52
C HIS A 174 22.36 -43.66 24.63
N ALA A 175 21.43 -42.71 24.78
CA ALA A 175 20.29 -42.81 25.69
C ALA A 175 19.37 -44.00 25.35
N ASN A 176 19.31 -44.41 24.08
CA ASN A 176 18.64 -45.63 23.61
C ASN A 176 17.20 -45.83 24.16
N HIS A 177 16.40 -44.78 24.15
CA HIS A 177 15.01 -44.83 24.65
C HIS A 177 14.01 -44.74 23.49
N PRO A 178 12.97 -45.59 23.39
CA PRO A 178 11.99 -45.55 22.30
C PRO A 178 11.25 -44.21 22.22
N ALA A 179 10.85 -43.62 23.35
CA ALA A 179 10.19 -42.31 23.44
C ALA A 179 11.12 -41.07 23.31
N LEU A 180 12.40 -41.25 22.95
CA LEU A 180 13.34 -40.17 22.67
C LEU A 180 13.75 -40.20 21.20
N GLY A 181 13.60 -39.05 20.52
CA GLY A 181 13.99 -38.81 19.14
C GLY A 181 14.50 -37.39 18.95
N LEU A 182 14.76 -36.99 17.70
CA LEU A 182 15.24 -35.68 17.32
C LEU A 182 14.12 -34.79 16.77
N CYS A 183 14.20 -33.49 17.05
CA CYS A 183 13.63 -32.46 16.18
C CYS A 183 14.72 -31.97 15.22
N LEU A 184 14.41 -31.91 13.93
CA LEU A 184 15.30 -31.34 12.93
C LEU A 184 14.75 -29.97 12.50
N ASP A 185 15.35 -28.90 13.00
CA ASP A 185 15.06 -27.53 12.57
C ASP A 185 16.06 -27.10 11.48
N SER A 186 15.54 -26.65 10.33
CA SER A 186 16.38 -26.29 9.20
C SER A 186 17.24 -25.05 9.44
N PHE A 187 16.75 -24.07 10.21
CA PHE A 187 17.55 -22.89 10.51
C PHE A 187 18.76 -23.26 11.36
N HIS A 188 18.58 -24.05 12.42
CA HIS A 188 19.67 -24.42 13.32
C HIS A 188 20.77 -25.20 12.61
N LEU A 189 20.40 -26.17 11.76
CA LEU A 189 21.40 -26.97 11.05
C LEU A 189 22.10 -26.15 9.94
N LEU A 190 21.37 -25.32 9.19
CA LEU A 190 21.93 -24.61 8.03
C LEU A 190 22.68 -23.33 8.41
N SER A 191 22.25 -22.60 9.45
CA SER A 191 22.97 -21.42 9.96
C SER A 191 24.24 -21.80 10.71
N GLY A 192 24.24 -22.95 11.41
CA GLY A 192 25.41 -23.49 12.12
C GLY A 192 26.46 -24.12 11.21
N GLY A 193 26.18 -24.24 9.90
CA GLY A 193 27.08 -24.86 8.93
C GLY A 193 27.17 -26.39 9.07
N ASP A 194 26.13 -27.04 9.61
CA ASP A 194 26.10 -28.49 9.77
C ASP A 194 26.06 -29.20 8.40
N ASP A 195 26.68 -30.37 8.32
CA ASP A 195 26.66 -31.17 7.10
C ASP A 195 25.33 -31.91 7.00
N LEU A 196 24.53 -31.62 5.97
CA LEU A 196 23.24 -32.27 5.71
C LEU A 196 23.37 -33.79 5.53
N ALA A 197 24.56 -34.32 5.21
CA ALA A 197 24.80 -35.75 5.19
C ALA A 197 24.55 -36.42 6.56
N SER A 198 24.69 -35.67 7.67
CA SER A 198 24.42 -36.16 9.03
C SER A 198 22.96 -36.57 9.25
N ILE A 199 22.01 -36.00 8.51
CA ILE A 199 20.59 -36.41 8.58
C ILE A 199 20.44 -37.86 8.13
N GLY A 200 21.22 -38.31 7.13
CA GLY A 200 21.12 -39.65 6.56
C GLY A 200 21.49 -40.78 7.51
N VAL A 201 22.20 -40.50 8.62
CA VAL A 201 22.55 -41.51 9.63
C VAL A 201 21.51 -41.65 10.74
N VAL A 202 20.48 -40.80 10.75
CA VAL A 202 19.36 -40.86 11.70
C VAL A 202 18.24 -41.71 11.10
N PRO A 203 17.80 -42.81 11.76
CA PRO A 203 16.64 -43.56 11.32
C PRO A 203 15.38 -42.67 11.33
N GLY A 204 14.53 -42.76 10.30
CA GLY A 204 13.31 -41.94 10.24
C GLY A 204 12.34 -42.15 11.41
N SER A 205 12.37 -43.32 12.05
CA SER A 205 11.63 -43.61 13.30
C SER A 205 12.17 -42.86 14.52
N LYS A 206 13.35 -42.24 14.42
CA LYS A 206 13.98 -41.39 15.45
C LYS A 206 13.90 -39.90 15.12
N VAL A 207 13.34 -39.52 13.99
CA VAL A 207 12.95 -38.14 13.70
C VAL A 207 11.51 -37.97 14.17
N PHE A 208 11.31 -37.22 15.25
CA PHE A 208 10.00 -37.06 15.88
C PHE A 208 9.27 -35.82 15.43
N HIS A 209 10.00 -34.80 14.99
CA HIS A 209 9.46 -33.56 14.48
C HIS A 209 10.43 -32.87 13.53
N VAL A 210 9.91 -32.02 12.64
CA VAL A 210 10.69 -31.26 11.66
C VAL A 210 10.16 -29.84 11.61
N GLN A 211 11.04 -28.88 11.78
CA GLN A 211 10.75 -27.45 11.71
C GLN A 211 11.49 -26.82 10.53
N LEU A 212 10.79 -25.98 9.80
CA LEU A 212 11.26 -25.37 8.57
C LEU A 212 11.26 -23.85 8.73
N ALA A 213 12.44 -23.29 8.50
CA ALA A 213 12.71 -21.88 8.38
C ALA A 213 13.82 -21.66 7.36
N ASP A 214 13.57 -20.71 6.47
CA ASP A 214 14.57 -20.14 5.59
C ASP A 214 15.23 -18.94 6.29
N ALA A 215 16.30 -18.41 5.71
CA ALA A 215 16.90 -17.16 6.18
C ALA A 215 17.76 -16.51 5.10
N PRO A 216 17.89 -15.17 5.08
CA PRO A 216 18.85 -14.49 4.23
C PRO A 216 20.27 -14.73 4.75
N ARG A 217 21.27 -14.69 3.88
CA ARG A 217 22.68 -14.81 4.31
C ARG A 217 23.12 -13.55 5.04
N LEU A 218 23.23 -13.63 6.37
CA LEU A 218 23.67 -12.51 7.22
C LEU A 218 24.93 -12.86 7.99
N ASN A 219 25.84 -11.89 8.12
CA ASN A 219 27.01 -12.02 8.97
C ASN A 219 26.73 -11.34 10.32
N MET A 220 26.06 -12.04 11.23
CA MET A 220 25.66 -11.55 12.54
C MET A 220 25.60 -12.69 13.58
N ASP A 221 25.34 -12.35 14.86
CA ASP A 221 25.10 -13.34 15.91
C ASP A 221 23.93 -14.27 15.53
N LEU A 222 24.12 -15.58 15.66
CA LEU A 222 23.13 -16.61 15.34
C LEU A 222 21.83 -16.44 16.13
N VAL A 223 21.91 -15.99 17.39
CA VAL A 223 20.71 -15.79 18.22
C VAL A 223 19.87 -14.65 17.66
N GLU A 224 20.50 -13.51 17.37
CA GLU A 224 19.86 -12.35 16.78
C GLU A 224 19.34 -12.66 15.36
N TRP A 225 20.14 -13.38 14.56
CA TRP A 225 19.74 -13.85 13.24
C TRP A 225 18.45 -14.68 13.32
N SER A 226 18.42 -15.67 14.22
CA SER A 226 17.29 -16.57 14.40
C SER A 226 16.04 -15.89 14.92
N ARG A 227 16.16 -14.85 15.77
CA ARG A 227 15.03 -14.20 16.43
C ARG A 227 14.32 -13.18 15.55
N HIS A 228 15.04 -12.61 14.59
CA HIS A 228 14.60 -11.44 13.84
C HIS A 228 14.47 -11.67 12.33
N HIS A 229 15.21 -12.62 11.75
CA HIS A 229 15.33 -12.74 10.28
C HIS A 229 15.11 -14.14 9.73
N ARG A 230 14.45 -15.06 10.47
CA ARG A 230 13.91 -16.27 9.82
C ARG A 230 12.86 -15.85 8.78
N LEU A 231 12.73 -16.62 7.71
CA LEU A 231 11.78 -16.41 6.62
C LEU A 231 11.02 -17.70 6.33
N PHE A 232 9.86 -17.58 5.71
CA PHE A 232 9.20 -18.75 5.14
C PHE A 232 10.02 -19.34 3.97
N PRO A 233 9.93 -20.66 3.72
CA PRO A 233 10.63 -21.32 2.62
C PRO A 233 10.53 -20.61 1.26
N GLY A 234 11.68 -20.36 0.64
CA GLY A 234 11.76 -19.77 -0.70
C GLY A 234 11.98 -18.27 -0.73
N LEU A 235 12.22 -17.62 0.41
CA LEU A 235 12.61 -16.20 0.45
C LEU A 235 14.06 -15.97 0.89
N GLY A 236 14.69 -16.97 1.49
CA GLY A 236 16.09 -16.91 1.92
C GLY A 236 17.02 -17.65 0.98
N CYS A 237 18.20 -18.00 1.50
CA CYS A 237 19.26 -18.66 0.75
C CYS A 237 19.49 -20.12 1.17
N PHE A 238 18.68 -20.66 2.09
CA PHE A 238 18.91 -22.00 2.61
C PHE A 238 18.47 -23.09 1.61
N PRO A 239 19.25 -24.19 1.47
CA PRO A 239 18.94 -25.28 0.55
C PRO A 239 17.82 -26.20 1.10
N LEU A 240 16.64 -25.63 1.37
CA LEU A 240 15.53 -26.34 2.02
C LEU A 240 15.01 -27.53 1.20
N THR A 241 15.06 -27.46 -0.14
CA THR A 241 14.70 -28.59 -1.00
C THR A 241 15.59 -29.80 -0.74
N GLU A 242 16.91 -29.59 -0.57
CA GLU A 242 17.83 -30.67 -0.21
C GLU A 242 17.57 -31.15 1.22
N PHE A 243 17.44 -30.23 2.18
CA PHE A 243 17.14 -30.56 3.57
C PHE A 243 15.93 -31.48 3.70
N VAL A 244 14.78 -31.09 3.13
CA VAL A 244 13.54 -31.90 3.18
C VAL A 244 13.71 -33.21 2.43
N SER A 245 14.39 -33.22 1.28
CA SER A 245 14.68 -34.48 0.56
C SER A 245 15.45 -35.47 1.42
N ARG A 246 16.47 -35.00 2.16
CA ARG A 246 17.28 -35.83 3.06
C ARG A 246 16.44 -36.37 4.21
N VAL A 247 15.65 -35.51 4.86
CA VAL A 247 14.75 -35.88 5.95
C VAL A 247 13.77 -36.96 5.50
N LEU A 248 13.08 -36.78 4.37
CA LEU A 248 12.12 -37.76 3.86
C LEU A 248 12.78 -39.07 3.43
N SER A 249 14.04 -39.01 2.96
CA SER A 249 14.83 -40.21 2.61
C SER A 249 15.16 -41.10 3.82
N THR A 250 15.12 -40.56 5.05
CA THR A 250 15.29 -41.37 6.28
C THR A 250 14.11 -42.31 6.55
N GLY A 251 12.99 -42.11 5.86
CA GLY A 251 11.73 -42.80 6.12
C GLY A 251 10.76 -42.01 7.02
N TYR A 252 11.10 -40.80 7.47
CA TYR A 252 10.22 -39.91 8.25
C TYR A 252 8.83 -39.76 7.60
N VAL A 253 7.79 -39.81 8.43
CA VAL A 253 6.36 -39.71 8.02
C VAL A 253 5.59 -38.66 8.82
N GLY A 254 6.27 -37.92 9.70
CA GLY A 254 5.61 -36.90 10.53
C GLY A 254 5.35 -35.61 9.75
N PRO A 255 4.80 -34.58 10.42
CA PRO A 255 4.51 -33.30 9.80
C PRO A 255 5.77 -32.56 9.32
N LEU A 256 5.62 -31.75 8.27
CA LEU A 256 6.53 -30.67 7.93
C LEU A 256 5.94 -29.39 8.50
N SER A 257 6.59 -28.82 9.50
CA SER A 257 6.06 -27.68 10.23
C SER A 257 6.93 -26.44 10.06
N LEU A 258 6.34 -25.26 10.10
CA LEU A 258 7.06 -23.99 10.07
C LEU A 258 7.36 -23.49 11.48
N GLU A 259 8.58 -23.05 11.72
CA GLU A 259 8.95 -22.31 12.93
C GLU A 259 9.76 -21.07 12.55
N VAL A 260 9.12 -19.91 12.49
CA VAL A 260 9.71 -18.68 11.96
C VAL A 260 9.57 -17.57 12.99
N PHE A 261 10.70 -17.07 13.48
CA PHE A 261 10.77 -15.85 14.28
C PHE A 261 11.20 -14.68 13.38
N ASN A 262 10.24 -13.81 13.06
CA ASN A 262 10.44 -12.66 12.20
C ASN A 262 9.64 -11.47 12.74
N ASP A 263 10.28 -10.31 12.84
CA ASP A 263 9.66 -9.13 13.44
C ASP A 263 8.51 -8.57 12.59
N VAL A 264 8.58 -8.72 11.26
CA VAL A 264 7.53 -8.28 10.33
C VAL A 264 6.30 -9.19 10.46
N TYR A 265 6.49 -10.52 10.42
CA TYR A 265 5.36 -11.47 10.53
C TYR A 265 4.66 -11.38 11.89
N ARG A 266 5.39 -11.02 12.95
CA ARG A 266 4.84 -10.77 14.29
C ARG A 266 4.04 -9.47 14.42
N GLN A 267 4.11 -8.59 13.42
CA GLN A 267 3.35 -7.33 13.36
C GLN A 267 2.27 -7.35 12.27
N ALA A 268 2.41 -8.23 11.26
CA ALA A 268 1.46 -8.40 10.16
C ALA A 268 0.12 -9.00 10.59
N ASP A 269 -0.89 -8.95 9.71
CA ASP A 269 -2.15 -9.69 9.90
C ASP A 269 -1.86 -11.22 9.93
N PRO A 270 -2.26 -11.94 11.00
CA PRO A 270 -1.94 -13.36 11.12
C PRO A 270 -2.56 -14.20 10.00
N ARG A 271 -3.66 -13.77 9.37
CA ARG A 271 -4.27 -14.49 8.25
C ARG A 271 -3.40 -14.47 7.00
N LEU A 272 -2.81 -13.31 6.68
CA LEU A 272 -1.91 -13.17 5.53
C LEU A 272 -0.62 -13.96 5.75
N ALA A 273 -0.02 -13.84 6.94
CA ALA A 273 1.17 -14.61 7.30
C ALA A 273 0.91 -16.14 7.28
N ALA A 274 -0.27 -16.61 7.71
CA ALA A 274 -0.62 -18.03 7.62
C ALA A 274 -0.81 -18.49 6.16
N ILE A 275 -1.43 -17.66 5.31
CA ILE A 275 -1.56 -17.93 3.87
C ILE A 275 -0.18 -18.08 3.23
N ASP A 276 0.76 -17.18 3.54
CA ASP A 276 2.14 -17.25 3.06
C ASP A 276 2.90 -18.47 3.59
N GLY A 277 2.73 -18.79 4.86
CA GLY A 277 3.26 -20.02 5.45
C GLY A 277 2.80 -21.24 4.65
N MET A 278 1.48 -21.38 4.41
CA MET A 278 0.96 -22.51 3.62
C MET A 278 1.49 -22.50 2.19
N ARG A 279 1.46 -21.34 1.51
CA ARG A 279 1.97 -21.14 0.14
C ARG A 279 3.43 -21.58 0.02
N SER A 280 4.26 -21.21 0.99
CA SER A 280 5.68 -21.58 1.02
C SER A 280 5.90 -23.09 1.16
N LEU A 281 5.11 -23.78 2.00
CA LEU A 281 5.19 -25.23 2.16
C LEU A 281 4.75 -25.98 0.91
N LEU A 282 3.66 -25.55 0.27
CA LEU A 282 3.19 -26.15 -0.98
C LEU A 282 4.23 -25.98 -2.10
N ALA A 283 4.83 -24.80 -2.22
CA ALA A 283 5.90 -24.55 -3.18
C ALA A 283 7.17 -25.36 -2.87
N LEU A 284 7.52 -25.53 -1.59
CA LEU A 284 8.64 -26.38 -1.18
C LEU A 284 8.36 -27.86 -1.50
N GLN A 285 7.16 -28.36 -1.23
CA GLN A 285 6.75 -29.71 -1.60
C GLN A 285 6.83 -29.92 -3.11
N GLU A 286 6.41 -28.94 -3.92
CA GLU A 286 6.59 -28.96 -5.37
C GLU A 286 8.06 -29.09 -5.75
N ALA A 287 8.93 -28.21 -5.23
CA ALA A 287 10.36 -28.25 -5.53
C ALA A 287 10.99 -29.61 -5.17
N VAL A 288 10.63 -30.18 -4.01
CA VAL A 288 11.12 -31.51 -3.58
C VAL A 288 10.56 -32.62 -4.48
N SER A 289 9.29 -32.54 -4.89
CA SER A 289 8.68 -33.52 -5.79
C SER A 289 9.30 -33.53 -7.20
N VAL A 290 9.87 -32.41 -7.64
CA VAL A 290 10.54 -32.28 -8.94
C VAL A 290 12.01 -32.71 -8.85
N SER A 291 12.75 -32.20 -7.87
CA SER A 291 14.21 -32.33 -7.78
C SER A 291 14.70 -33.44 -6.84
N GLY A 292 13.83 -34.02 -6.02
CA GLY A 292 14.21 -35.03 -5.04
C GLY A 292 14.54 -36.41 -5.65
N PRO A 293 15.13 -37.33 -4.86
CA PRO A 293 15.36 -38.71 -5.28
C PRO A 293 14.05 -39.45 -5.61
N PRO A 294 14.03 -40.46 -6.51
CA PRO A 294 12.82 -41.17 -6.93
C PRO A 294 11.90 -41.62 -5.78
N ALA A 295 12.47 -42.23 -4.74
CA ALA A 295 11.71 -42.72 -3.58
C ALA A 295 11.02 -41.59 -2.77
N VAL A 296 11.57 -40.38 -2.78
CA VAL A 296 10.95 -39.21 -2.14
C VAL A 296 9.86 -38.62 -3.05
N ARG A 297 10.11 -38.56 -4.36
CA ARG A 297 9.12 -38.06 -5.33
C ARG A 297 7.86 -38.92 -5.38
N GLU A 298 8.00 -40.23 -5.30
CA GLU A 298 6.85 -41.15 -5.20
C GLU A 298 6.03 -40.96 -3.91
N ARG A 299 6.64 -40.38 -2.88
CA ARG A 299 6.05 -40.11 -1.57
C ARG A 299 5.37 -38.74 -1.45
N LEU A 300 5.77 -37.79 -2.29
CA LEU A 300 5.22 -36.45 -2.34
C LEU A 300 4.37 -36.28 -3.60
N GLN A 301 3.06 -36.32 -3.43
CA GLN A 301 2.13 -36.06 -4.51
C GLN A 301 1.70 -34.59 -4.48
N THR A 302 2.02 -33.81 -5.49
CA THR A 302 1.52 -32.43 -5.65
C THR A 302 0.10 -32.38 -6.24
N VAL A 303 -0.77 -33.32 -5.83
CA VAL A 303 -2.13 -33.45 -6.41
C VAL A 303 -2.88 -32.14 -6.27
N GLY A 304 -3.29 -31.56 -7.41
CA GLY A 304 -4.07 -30.33 -7.45
C GLY A 304 -3.27 -29.03 -7.41
N LEU A 305 -1.93 -29.07 -7.43
CA LEU A 305 -1.09 -27.90 -7.68
C LEU A 305 -0.55 -27.93 -9.12
N PRO A 306 -1.14 -27.16 -10.06
CA PRO A 306 -0.61 -27.05 -11.43
C PRO A 306 0.80 -26.45 -11.43
N PRO A 307 1.68 -26.80 -12.38
CA PRO A 307 3.05 -26.29 -12.44
C PRO A 307 3.11 -24.77 -12.60
N ALA A 308 4.23 -24.17 -12.21
CA ALA A 308 4.49 -22.74 -12.43
C ALA A 308 4.23 -22.35 -13.90
N PRO A 309 3.57 -21.20 -14.13
CA PRO A 309 3.12 -20.84 -15.47
C PRO A 309 4.32 -20.55 -16.37
N ARG A 310 4.23 -20.97 -17.64
CA ARG A 310 5.13 -20.49 -18.68
C ARG A 310 4.64 -19.14 -19.14
N LEU A 311 5.30 -18.10 -18.66
CA LEU A 311 4.98 -16.72 -18.96
C LEU A 311 5.49 -16.31 -20.35
N GLY A 312 4.86 -15.30 -20.93
CA GLY A 312 5.31 -14.59 -22.11
C GLY A 312 5.62 -13.13 -21.77
N ASN A 313 5.28 -12.22 -22.68
CA ASN A 313 5.58 -10.81 -22.48
C ASN A 313 4.69 -10.15 -21.44
N HIS A 314 5.16 -9.01 -20.92
CA HIS A 314 4.29 -8.02 -20.29
C HIS A 314 3.29 -7.46 -21.32
N ALA A 315 2.01 -7.75 -21.12
CA ALA A 315 0.96 -7.40 -22.06
C ALA A 315 0.51 -5.94 -21.91
N PHE A 316 0.29 -5.44 -20.70
CA PHE A 316 -0.06 -4.04 -20.44
C PHE A 316 0.15 -3.65 -18.99
N THR A 317 0.32 -2.35 -18.72
CA THR A 317 0.20 -1.78 -17.38
C THR A 317 -1.04 -0.92 -17.31
N GLU A 318 -1.90 -1.13 -16.32
CA GLU A 318 -3.09 -0.31 -16.09
C GLU A 318 -2.84 0.69 -14.96
N LEU A 319 -3.08 1.96 -15.28
CA LEU A 319 -2.98 3.08 -14.36
C LEU A 319 -4.39 3.54 -13.97
N ALA A 320 -4.68 3.47 -12.67
CA ALA A 320 -5.77 4.20 -12.05
C ALA A 320 -5.48 5.69 -12.16
N VAL A 321 -6.39 6.43 -12.78
CA VAL A 321 -6.33 7.88 -12.96
C VAL A 321 -7.71 8.48 -12.70
N ASP A 322 -7.75 9.80 -12.58
CA ASP A 322 -8.98 10.60 -12.54
C ASP A 322 -8.92 11.72 -13.58
N ASP A 323 -9.93 12.58 -13.63
CA ASP A 323 -10.02 13.68 -14.59
C ASP A 323 -8.87 14.70 -14.46
N LEU A 324 -8.10 14.65 -13.35
CA LEU A 324 -6.96 15.53 -13.09
C LEU A 324 -5.64 14.88 -13.52
N SER A 325 -5.37 13.66 -13.06
CA SER A 325 -4.13 12.92 -13.32
C SER A 325 -4.08 12.32 -14.73
N GLY A 326 -5.24 11.91 -15.26
CA GLY A 326 -5.38 11.30 -16.59
C GLY A 326 -4.77 12.16 -17.70
N PRO A 327 -5.17 13.44 -17.83
CA PRO A 327 -4.59 14.35 -18.84
C PRO A 327 -3.08 14.58 -18.68
N VAL A 328 -2.55 14.57 -17.44
CA VAL A 328 -1.11 14.72 -17.18
C VAL A 328 -0.35 13.50 -17.70
N VAL A 329 -0.82 12.31 -17.36
CA VAL A 329 -0.22 11.04 -17.81
C VAL A 329 -0.35 10.90 -19.33
N ALA A 330 -1.51 11.23 -19.91
CA ALA A 330 -1.74 11.22 -21.35
C ALA A 330 -0.77 12.13 -22.11
N ARG A 331 -0.54 13.36 -21.64
CA ARG A 331 0.45 14.27 -22.26
C ARG A 331 1.87 13.71 -22.18
N ALA A 332 2.25 13.12 -21.04
CA ALA A 332 3.56 12.48 -20.91
C ALA A 332 3.70 11.29 -21.87
N LEU A 333 2.69 10.42 -21.96
CA LEU A 333 2.64 9.31 -22.91
C LEU A 333 2.80 9.80 -24.36
N SER A 334 2.03 10.82 -24.77
CA SER A 334 2.17 11.44 -26.10
C SER A 334 3.58 11.95 -26.37
N ALA A 335 4.19 12.62 -25.40
CA ALA A 335 5.54 13.15 -25.55
C ALA A 335 6.64 12.07 -25.55
N LEU A 336 6.35 10.89 -24.97
CA LEU A 336 7.15 9.68 -25.10
C LEU A 336 6.90 8.94 -26.43
N GLY A 337 5.96 9.41 -27.26
CA GLY A 337 5.64 8.83 -28.57
C GLY A 337 4.47 7.85 -28.60
N PHE A 338 3.78 7.63 -27.47
CA PHE A 338 2.58 6.78 -27.41
C PHE A 338 1.40 7.46 -28.09
N VAL A 339 0.52 6.63 -28.66
CA VAL A 339 -0.71 7.05 -29.31
C VAL A 339 -1.90 6.43 -28.58
N HIS A 340 -2.94 7.22 -28.33
CA HIS A 340 -4.23 6.74 -27.85
C HIS A 340 -4.97 6.02 -28.99
N THR A 341 -4.80 4.70 -29.09
CA THR A 341 -5.27 3.91 -30.23
C THR A 341 -6.67 3.35 -30.06
N GLY A 342 -7.17 3.22 -28.83
CA GLY A 342 -8.46 2.59 -28.58
C GLY A 342 -9.16 3.04 -27.30
N GLN A 343 -10.49 3.01 -27.33
CA GLN A 343 -11.37 3.31 -26.20
C GLN A 343 -12.24 2.09 -25.89
N HIS A 344 -12.28 1.64 -24.64
CA HIS A 344 -13.17 0.56 -24.24
C HIS A 344 -14.64 1.02 -24.34
N PRO A 345 -15.57 0.21 -24.89
CA PRO A 345 -16.93 0.64 -25.22
C PRO A 345 -17.83 0.84 -23.99
N SER A 346 -17.62 0.04 -22.94
CA SER A 346 -18.46 -0.01 -21.74
C SER A 346 -17.78 0.47 -20.46
N LYS A 347 -16.45 0.64 -20.47
CA LYS A 347 -15.63 0.98 -19.31
C LYS A 347 -14.84 2.24 -19.65
N PRO A 348 -14.59 3.15 -18.69
CA PRO A 348 -13.85 4.38 -18.97
C PRO A 348 -12.35 4.11 -18.97
N VAL A 349 -11.91 3.25 -19.91
CA VAL A 349 -10.52 2.79 -20.06
C VAL A 349 -10.00 3.15 -21.45
N GLN A 350 -8.87 3.85 -21.49
CA GLN A 350 -8.15 4.21 -22.71
C GLN A 350 -6.95 3.30 -22.95
N LEU A 351 -6.72 2.91 -24.20
CA LEU A 351 -5.56 2.12 -24.63
C LEU A 351 -4.53 3.02 -25.32
N TRP A 352 -3.33 3.07 -24.75
CA TRP A 352 -2.18 3.80 -25.27
C TRP A 352 -1.08 2.85 -25.73
N GLN A 353 -0.57 3.03 -26.95
CA GLN A 353 0.37 2.09 -27.57
C GLN A 353 1.57 2.76 -28.25
N GLN A 354 2.71 2.07 -28.19
CA GLN A 354 3.90 2.31 -29.02
C GLN A 354 4.72 1.02 -29.11
N GLY A 355 4.97 0.55 -30.33
CA GLY A 355 5.54 -0.79 -30.53
C GLY A 355 4.67 -1.87 -29.86
N GLN A 356 5.27 -2.69 -29.01
CA GLN A 356 4.59 -3.68 -28.17
C GLN A 356 4.25 -3.14 -26.77
N ALA A 357 4.72 -1.95 -26.40
CA ALA A 357 4.40 -1.33 -25.11
C ALA A 357 2.95 -0.84 -25.09
N ARG A 358 2.22 -1.15 -24.01
CA ARG A 358 0.81 -0.83 -23.85
C ARG A 358 0.54 -0.32 -22.43
N VAL A 359 -0.05 0.87 -22.33
CA VAL A 359 -0.49 1.47 -21.07
C VAL A 359 -2.00 1.70 -21.15
N LEU A 360 -2.73 1.26 -20.14
CA LEU A 360 -4.16 1.53 -19.99
C LEU A 360 -4.37 2.66 -18.99
N LEU A 361 -5.19 3.65 -19.32
CA LEU A 361 -5.64 4.67 -18.37
C LEU A 361 -7.07 4.37 -17.96
N ASN A 362 -7.29 4.01 -16.70
CA ASN A 362 -8.60 3.67 -16.15
C ASN A 362 -9.11 4.80 -15.24
N PHE A 363 -10.20 5.45 -15.65
CA PHE A 363 -10.83 6.57 -14.95
C PHE A 363 -11.91 6.13 -13.93
N ALA A 364 -12.19 4.84 -13.83
CA ALA A 364 -13.06 4.28 -12.79
C ALA A 364 -12.47 2.96 -12.26
N PRO A 365 -11.29 3.01 -11.62
CA PRO A 365 -10.67 1.84 -11.00
C PRO A 365 -11.54 1.32 -9.86
N GLN A 366 -11.47 0.02 -9.58
CA GLN A 366 -12.16 -0.58 -8.43
C GLN A 366 -11.57 -0.07 -7.10
N THR A 367 -10.25 0.16 -7.07
CA THR A 367 -9.53 0.77 -5.95
C THR A 367 -9.50 2.28 -6.10
N THR A 368 -10.01 2.99 -5.11
CA THR A 368 -10.04 4.45 -5.11
C THR A 368 -8.63 5.01 -4.94
N VAL A 369 -8.19 5.86 -5.86
CA VAL A 369 -6.96 6.65 -5.71
C VAL A 369 -7.30 8.03 -5.15
N ALA A 370 -6.34 8.65 -4.44
CA ALA A 370 -6.52 10.02 -3.99
C ALA A 370 -6.69 10.96 -5.20
N PRO A 371 -7.48 12.04 -5.09
CA PRO A 371 -7.67 12.98 -6.20
C PRO A 371 -6.34 13.52 -6.74
N GLY A 372 -6.19 13.53 -8.06
CA GLY A 372 -4.99 13.91 -8.79
C GLY A 372 -3.82 12.92 -8.67
N THR A 373 -4.06 11.72 -8.13
CA THR A 373 -3.07 10.64 -8.07
C THR A 373 -3.25 9.66 -9.23
N ALA A 374 -2.16 9.40 -9.96
CA ALA A 374 -2.04 8.25 -10.85
C ALA A 374 -1.33 7.11 -10.12
N ALA A 375 -1.82 5.87 -10.20
CA ALA A 375 -1.19 4.70 -9.57
C ALA A 375 -1.34 3.45 -10.45
N ILE A 376 -0.37 2.55 -10.40
CA ILE A 376 -0.50 1.23 -11.03
C ILE A 376 -1.54 0.43 -10.24
N CYS A 377 -2.62 0.01 -10.91
CA CYS A 377 -3.68 -0.78 -10.30
C CYS A 377 -3.79 -2.19 -10.87
N ALA A 378 -3.24 -2.44 -12.07
CA ALA A 378 -3.18 -3.78 -12.63
C ALA A 378 -2.00 -4.00 -13.60
N LEU A 379 -1.63 -5.27 -13.75
CA LEU A 379 -0.62 -5.75 -14.70
C LEU A 379 -1.24 -6.84 -15.58
N GLY A 380 -1.03 -6.75 -16.89
CA GLY A 380 -1.34 -7.81 -17.84
C GLY A 380 -0.11 -8.64 -18.15
N VAL A 381 -0.19 -9.94 -17.92
CA VAL A 381 0.90 -10.89 -18.14
C VAL A 381 0.43 -11.98 -19.10
N GLU A 382 1.22 -12.22 -20.16
CA GLU A 382 0.96 -13.35 -21.04
C GLU A 382 1.30 -14.67 -20.33
N SER A 383 0.41 -15.65 -20.44
CA SER A 383 0.56 -17.01 -19.96
C SER A 383 0.17 -17.98 -21.07
N ALA A 384 0.94 -19.06 -21.22
CA ALA A 384 0.63 -20.13 -22.16
C ALA A 384 -0.75 -20.76 -21.88
N ASP A 385 -1.16 -20.81 -20.61
CA ASP A 385 -2.45 -21.33 -20.16
C ASP A 385 -3.01 -20.52 -18.98
N PRO A 386 -3.77 -19.45 -19.25
CA PRO A 386 -4.32 -18.59 -18.21
C PRO A 386 -5.22 -19.31 -17.20
N ALA A 387 -6.00 -20.31 -17.65
CA ALA A 387 -6.93 -21.05 -16.80
C ALA A 387 -6.16 -21.92 -15.78
N THR A 388 -5.16 -22.66 -16.26
CA THR A 388 -4.28 -23.46 -15.38
C THR A 388 -3.45 -22.57 -14.45
N SER A 389 -3.05 -21.38 -14.91
CA SER A 389 -2.33 -20.40 -14.08
C SER A 389 -3.21 -19.86 -12.94
N ALA A 390 -4.49 -19.61 -13.19
CA ALA A 390 -5.45 -19.20 -12.18
C ALA A 390 -5.77 -20.33 -11.18
N GLN A 391 -5.88 -21.57 -11.65
CA GLN A 391 -6.02 -22.75 -10.77
C GLN A 391 -4.81 -22.89 -9.85
N ARG A 392 -3.59 -22.63 -10.35
CA ARG A 392 -2.38 -22.59 -9.50
C ARG A 392 -2.46 -21.50 -8.45
N ALA A 393 -2.85 -20.29 -8.84
CA ALA A 393 -3.01 -19.18 -7.89
C ALA A 393 -4.00 -19.56 -6.77
N GLU A 394 -5.16 -20.12 -7.12
CA GLU A 394 -6.15 -20.57 -6.14
C GLU A 394 -5.63 -21.69 -5.23
N ALA A 395 -4.89 -22.67 -5.79
CA ALA A 395 -4.25 -23.75 -5.02
C ALA A 395 -3.20 -23.21 -4.03
N LEU A 396 -2.56 -22.08 -4.37
CA LEU A 396 -1.61 -21.35 -3.53
C LEU A 396 -2.26 -20.21 -2.72
N LEU A 397 -3.59 -20.27 -2.54
CA LEU A 397 -4.40 -19.36 -1.73
C LEU A 397 -4.33 -17.89 -2.17
N ALA A 398 -4.00 -17.64 -3.44
CA ALA A 398 -4.16 -16.32 -4.04
C ALA A 398 -5.60 -16.17 -4.58
N PRO A 399 -6.35 -15.13 -4.20
CA PRO A 399 -7.73 -14.95 -4.64
C PRO A 399 -7.83 -14.75 -6.16
N VAL A 400 -8.68 -15.55 -6.82
CA VAL A 400 -9.14 -15.25 -8.18
C VAL A 400 -10.20 -14.16 -8.10
N LEU A 401 -9.97 -13.05 -8.78
CA LEU A 401 -10.85 -11.89 -8.73
C LEU A 401 -12.07 -12.07 -9.62
N PRO A 402 -13.30 -11.86 -9.11
CA PRO A 402 -14.50 -11.91 -9.93
C PRO A 402 -14.49 -10.77 -10.94
N ARG A 403 -14.93 -11.05 -12.16
CA ARG A 403 -15.06 -10.04 -13.23
C ARG A 403 -16.45 -10.01 -13.81
N THR A 404 -16.93 -8.78 -14.00
CA THR A 404 -18.09 -8.51 -14.85
C THR A 404 -17.59 -8.27 -16.27
N ARG A 405 -18.00 -9.12 -17.22
CA ARG A 405 -17.70 -8.97 -18.65
C ARG A 405 -18.97 -9.08 -19.48
N GLN A 406 -19.00 -8.40 -20.62
CA GLN A 406 -20.01 -8.64 -21.65
C GLN A 406 -19.67 -9.94 -22.43
N SER A 407 -20.65 -10.52 -23.11
CA SER A 407 -20.48 -11.78 -23.86
C SER A 407 -19.36 -11.71 -24.90
N GLU A 408 -19.21 -10.54 -25.53
CA GLU A 408 -18.22 -10.24 -26.56
C GLU A 408 -16.84 -9.82 -26.03
N GLU A 409 -16.71 -9.50 -24.73
CA GLU A 409 -15.43 -9.13 -24.12
C GLU A 409 -14.56 -10.37 -23.87
N ALA A 410 -13.24 -10.23 -24.07
CA ALA A 410 -12.28 -11.30 -23.84
C ALA A 410 -12.26 -11.76 -22.38
N ASP A 411 -12.03 -13.07 -22.19
CA ASP A 411 -11.89 -13.65 -20.86
C ASP A 411 -10.47 -13.37 -20.32
N LEU A 412 -10.36 -12.33 -19.49
CA LEU A 412 -9.13 -11.96 -18.81
C LEU A 412 -9.22 -12.43 -17.37
N THR A 413 -8.85 -13.68 -17.12
CA THR A 413 -8.77 -14.17 -15.74
C THR A 413 -7.78 -13.32 -14.95
N SER A 414 -8.13 -12.94 -13.72
CA SER A 414 -7.28 -12.11 -12.87
C SER A 414 -7.18 -12.66 -11.47
N ILE A 415 -6.02 -12.44 -10.86
CA ILE A 415 -5.73 -12.80 -9.49
C ILE A 415 -5.29 -11.55 -8.72
N ALA A 416 -5.49 -11.54 -7.40
CA ALA A 416 -5.02 -10.47 -6.54
C ALA A 416 -3.60 -10.76 -6.05
N ALA A 417 -2.69 -9.83 -6.27
CA ALA A 417 -1.45 -9.75 -5.51
C ALA A 417 -1.74 -9.25 -4.07
N PRO A 418 -0.84 -9.51 -3.12
CA PRO A 418 -1.02 -9.12 -1.71
C PRO A 418 -1.32 -7.64 -1.47
N ASP A 419 -0.69 -6.76 -2.25
CA ASP A 419 -0.88 -5.31 -2.21
C ASP A 419 -2.20 -4.83 -2.85
N GLY A 420 -3.07 -5.77 -3.25
CA GLY A 420 -4.35 -5.51 -3.90
C GLY A 420 -4.25 -5.24 -5.39
N LEU A 421 -3.05 -5.30 -5.99
CA LEU A 421 -2.86 -5.15 -7.42
C LEU A 421 -3.49 -6.34 -8.18
N ALA A 422 -4.22 -6.05 -9.25
CA ALA A 422 -4.77 -7.11 -10.10
C ALA A 422 -3.73 -7.60 -11.11
N VAL A 423 -3.47 -8.91 -11.16
CA VAL A 423 -2.65 -9.53 -12.19
C VAL A 423 -3.55 -10.27 -13.17
N PHE A 424 -3.65 -9.76 -14.40
CA PHE A 424 -4.37 -10.38 -15.50
C PHE A 424 -3.50 -11.43 -16.19
N LEU A 425 -4.03 -12.64 -16.32
CA LEU A 425 -3.43 -13.75 -17.04
C LEU A 425 -4.08 -13.84 -18.42
N LEU A 426 -3.28 -13.72 -19.46
CA LEU A 426 -3.74 -13.50 -20.83
C LEU A 426 -3.09 -14.52 -21.76
N ARG A 427 -3.78 -15.03 -22.77
CA ARG A 427 -3.13 -15.88 -23.77
C ARG A 427 -2.30 -14.99 -24.71
N GLY A 428 -1.02 -15.30 -24.88
CA GLY A 428 -0.11 -14.58 -25.79
C GLY A 428 -0.32 -14.96 -27.27
N GLY A 429 0.10 -14.07 -28.18
CA GLY A 429 0.15 -14.34 -29.64
C GLY A 429 -1.07 -13.85 -30.47
N ALA A 430 -0.89 -13.86 -31.79
CA ALA A 430 -1.83 -13.39 -32.83
C ALA A 430 -3.06 -14.30 -33.03
N GLU A 431 -3.69 -14.72 -31.93
CA GLU A 431 -4.96 -15.44 -31.95
C GLU A 431 -6.10 -14.52 -32.44
N PRO A 432 -7.10 -15.06 -33.16
CA PRO A 432 -8.24 -14.27 -33.62
C PRO A 432 -9.08 -13.65 -32.49
N ASN A 433 -8.85 -13.95 -31.21
CA ASN A 433 -9.58 -13.39 -30.06
C ASN A 433 -8.65 -12.69 -29.04
N THR A 434 -7.80 -11.78 -29.51
CA THR A 434 -6.99 -10.93 -28.61
C THR A 434 -7.86 -9.96 -27.81
N TRP A 435 -7.54 -9.71 -26.54
CA TRP A 435 -8.19 -8.70 -25.69
C TRP A 435 -8.18 -7.27 -26.26
N LEU A 436 -7.29 -6.98 -27.21
CA LEU A 436 -7.26 -5.70 -27.93
C LEU A 436 -8.56 -5.43 -28.71
N LYS A 437 -9.33 -6.47 -29.05
CA LYS A 437 -10.64 -6.34 -29.72
C LYS A 437 -11.71 -5.69 -28.84
N ASP A 438 -11.49 -5.68 -27.53
CA ASP A 438 -12.39 -5.03 -26.58
C ASP A 438 -12.29 -3.49 -26.67
N PHE A 439 -11.35 -2.95 -27.46
CA PHE A 439 -11.19 -1.51 -27.65
C PHE A 439 -11.67 -1.07 -29.04
N ARG A 440 -12.51 -0.05 -29.07
CA ARG A 440 -12.92 0.63 -30.31
C ARG A 440 -11.77 1.52 -30.79
N PRO A 441 -11.29 1.38 -32.04
CA PRO A 441 -10.20 2.22 -32.55
C PRO A 441 -10.55 3.71 -32.55
N THR A 442 -9.61 4.56 -32.19
CA THR A 442 -9.76 6.03 -32.25
C THR A 442 -9.53 6.60 -33.65
N GLY A 443 -9.00 5.78 -34.57
CA GLY A 443 -8.60 6.20 -35.92
C GLY A 443 -7.18 6.75 -36.03
N THR A 444 -6.43 6.82 -34.91
CA THR A 444 -5.01 7.17 -34.90
C THR A 444 -4.13 5.93 -34.81
N SER A 445 -3.09 5.87 -35.63
CA SER A 445 -2.14 4.74 -35.68
C SER A 445 -0.80 5.10 -35.03
N PRO A 446 -0.12 4.15 -34.37
CA PRO A 446 1.24 4.34 -33.89
C PRO A 446 2.20 4.78 -35.00
N ARG A 447 3.24 5.54 -34.64
CA ARG A 447 4.29 5.94 -35.60
C ARG A 447 5.08 4.72 -36.09
N PRO A 448 5.52 4.69 -37.37
CA PRO A 448 6.35 3.60 -37.89
C PRO A 448 7.71 3.51 -37.19
N ASP A 449 8.34 4.66 -36.94
CA ASP A 449 9.62 4.78 -36.23
C ASP A 449 9.35 5.03 -34.74
N GLY A 450 9.18 3.95 -33.98
CA GLY A 450 8.91 4.01 -32.53
C GLY A 450 10.15 4.46 -31.74
N LEU A 451 9.94 5.29 -30.71
CA LEU A 451 10.98 5.71 -29.76
C LEU A 451 11.20 4.70 -28.63
N VAL A 452 10.25 3.78 -28.44
CA VAL A 452 10.34 2.63 -27.54
C VAL A 452 9.72 1.41 -28.21
N THR A 453 10.17 0.21 -27.80
CA THR A 453 9.82 -1.06 -28.45
C THR A 453 8.87 -1.90 -27.62
N LYS A 454 9.11 -2.06 -26.31
CA LYS A 454 8.27 -2.84 -25.37
C LYS A 454 8.39 -2.32 -23.94
N THR A 455 7.60 -2.87 -23.03
CA THR A 455 7.79 -2.69 -21.58
C THR A 455 8.98 -3.52 -21.13
N ASP A 456 9.93 -2.92 -20.41
CA ASP A 456 11.15 -3.58 -19.91
C ASP A 456 10.91 -4.24 -18.55
N HIS A 457 10.44 -3.44 -17.60
CA HIS A 457 10.14 -3.87 -16.24
C HIS A 457 9.15 -2.91 -15.56
N ILE A 458 8.56 -3.36 -14.46
CA ILE A 458 7.68 -2.56 -13.60
C ILE A 458 8.32 -2.42 -12.22
N SER A 459 8.21 -1.24 -11.62
CA SER A 459 8.64 -1.03 -10.23
C SER A 459 7.46 -0.69 -9.33
N LEU A 460 7.23 -1.56 -8.36
CA LEU A 460 6.20 -1.42 -7.35
C LEU A 460 6.83 -1.00 -6.03
N THR A 461 6.20 -0.07 -5.34
CA THR A 461 6.56 0.24 -3.95
C THR A 461 5.59 -0.46 -3.01
N GLN A 462 6.16 -1.30 -2.14
CA GLN A 462 5.49 -2.08 -1.11
C GLN A 462 5.64 -1.40 0.26
N THR A 463 4.72 -1.68 1.18
CA THR A 463 4.97 -1.38 2.58
C THR A 463 6.09 -2.29 3.10
N VAL A 464 6.61 -2.01 4.30
CA VAL A 464 7.59 -2.92 4.91
C VAL A 464 6.96 -4.27 5.23
N ASP A 465 5.66 -4.28 5.53
CA ASP A 465 4.91 -5.50 5.89
C ASP A 465 4.65 -6.37 4.65
N ASP A 466 4.32 -5.75 3.51
CA ASP A 466 3.94 -6.48 2.28
C ASP A 466 5.15 -6.92 1.44
N PHE A 467 6.37 -6.45 1.75
CA PHE A 467 7.55 -6.62 0.88
C PHE A 467 7.91 -8.10 0.63
N ASP A 468 8.03 -8.89 1.70
CA ASP A 468 8.39 -10.30 1.60
C ASP A 468 7.21 -11.16 1.15
N GLU A 469 5.99 -10.83 1.57
CA GLU A 469 4.74 -11.47 1.11
C GLU A 469 4.57 -11.33 -0.41
N THR A 470 4.77 -10.11 -0.94
CA THR A 470 4.69 -9.83 -2.38
C THR A 470 5.74 -10.62 -3.15
N ALA A 471 6.98 -10.65 -2.65
CA ALA A 471 8.05 -11.43 -3.28
C ALA A 471 7.72 -12.93 -3.32
N LEU A 472 7.18 -13.49 -2.23
CA LEU A 472 6.78 -14.90 -2.17
C LEU A 472 5.67 -15.18 -3.18
N PHE A 473 4.64 -14.32 -3.25
CA PHE A 473 3.56 -14.44 -4.21
C PHE A 473 4.08 -14.53 -5.66
N TYR A 474 4.90 -13.57 -6.09
CA TYR A 474 5.41 -13.55 -7.46
C TYR A 474 6.32 -14.75 -7.76
N ARG A 475 7.09 -15.23 -6.77
CA ARG A 475 7.92 -16.41 -6.89
C ARG A 475 7.08 -17.68 -7.06
N THR A 476 6.11 -17.91 -6.17
CA THR A 476 5.41 -19.20 -6.13
C THR A 476 4.24 -19.24 -7.10
N VAL A 477 3.48 -18.15 -7.22
CA VAL A 477 2.26 -18.10 -8.04
C VAL A 477 2.61 -17.92 -9.51
N LEU A 478 3.48 -16.95 -9.83
CA LEU A 478 3.89 -16.67 -11.21
C LEU A 478 5.18 -17.39 -11.63
N GLY A 479 5.92 -18.01 -10.70
CA GLY A 479 7.14 -18.73 -11.04
C GLY A 479 8.35 -17.82 -11.31
N LEU A 480 8.33 -16.57 -10.85
CA LEU A 480 9.44 -15.64 -11.05
C LEU A 480 10.65 -16.03 -10.20
N GLN A 481 11.84 -15.84 -10.76
CA GLN A 481 13.10 -15.95 -10.06
C GLN A 481 13.37 -14.63 -9.34
N MET A 482 13.76 -14.71 -8.07
CA MET A 482 14.04 -13.55 -7.21
C MET A 482 15.54 -13.35 -7.10
N ASP A 483 15.99 -12.10 -7.29
CA ASP A 483 17.36 -11.69 -7.01
C ASP A 483 17.56 -11.47 -5.51
N GLU A 484 18.83 -11.31 -5.11
CA GLU A 484 19.16 -10.94 -3.74
C GLU A 484 18.59 -9.56 -3.37
N THR A 485 18.29 -9.37 -2.08
CA THR A 485 17.76 -8.10 -1.60
C THR A 485 18.90 -7.09 -1.50
N THR A 486 18.75 -5.95 -2.17
CA THR A 486 19.69 -4.84 -2.09
C THR A 486 19.16 -3.78 -1.14
N GLU A 487 20.00 -3.28 -0.23
CA GLU A 487 19.67 -2.13 0.63
C GLU A 487 20.28 -0.85 0.05
N ILE A 488 19.45 0.15 -0.20
CA ILE A 488 19.81 1.42 -0.81
C ILE A 488 19.70 2.52 0.23
N ALA A 489 20.83 3.20 0.49
CA ALA A 489 20.87 4.37 1.37
C ALA A 489 20.30 5.61 0.66
N ALA A 490 18.98 5.71 0.60
CA ALA A 490 18.30 6.83 -0.05
C ALA A 490 18.27 8.10 0.84
N PRO A 491 18.09 9.30 0.25
CA PRO A 491 18.12 10.56 1.00
C PRO A 491 17.06 10.68 2.11
N PHE A 492 16.02 9.84 2.06
CA PHE A 492 14.87 9.87 2.98
C PHE A 492 14.77 8.62 3.85
N GLY A 493 15.79 7.76 3.85
CA GLY A 493 15.81 6.52 4.62
C GLY A 493 16.34 5.34 3.81
N LEU A 494 16.44 4.19 4.48
CA LEU A 494 16.83 2.95 3.84
C LEU A 494 15.67 2.43 2.97
N VAL A 495 15.97 2.04 1.73
CA VAL A 495 15.04 1.37 0.82
C VAL A 495 15.57 -0.01 0.54
N ARG A 496 14.80 -1.04 0.83
CA ARG A 496 15.09 -2.39 0.35
C ARG A 496 14.52 -2.55 -1.04
N SER A 497 15.29 -3.13 -1.94
CA SER A 497 14.91 -3.41 -3.31
C SER A 497 15.13 -4.88 -3.63
N ARG A 498 14.19 -5.50 -4.34
CA ARG A 498 14.32 -6.88 -4.84
C ARG A 498 13.81 -6.92 -6.27
N ALA A 499 14.66 -7.36 -7.18
CA ALA A 499 14.28 -7.59 -8.56
C ALA A 499 13.81 -9.03 -8.76
N SER A 500 12.96 -9.23 -9.75
CA SER A 500 12.49 -10.54 -10.15
C SER A 500 12.29 -10.60 -11.66
N ALA A 501 12.53 -11.78 -12.22
CA ALA A 501 12.35 -12.03 -13.64
C ALA A 501 11.84 -13.45 -13.88
N ASP A 502 11.14 -13.67 -14.98
CA ASP A 502 10.91 -15.02 -15.47
C ASP A 502 12.20 -15.57 -16.13
N PRO A 503 12.32 -16.89 -16.35
CA PRO A 503 13.55 -17.48 -16.90
C PRO A 503 13.96 -16.96 -18.29
N SER A 504 13.04 -16.47 -19.14
CA SER A 504 13.42 -15.84 -20.42
C SER A 504 13.76 -14.36 -20.29
N GLY A 505 13.41 -13.72 -19.18
CA GLY A 505 13.59 -12.30 -18.94
C GLY A 505 12.64 -11.42 -19.78
N ASP A 506 11.47 -11.95 -20.15
CA ASP A 506 10.42 -11.22 -20.86
C ASP A 506 9.48 -10.47 -19.90
N LEU A 507 9.36 -10.94 -18.66
CA LEU A 507 8.70 -10.25 -17.56
C LEU A 507 9.69 -9.95 -16.45
N ARG A 508 9.80 -8.67 -16.07
CA ARG A 508 10.60 -8.22 -14.93
C ARG A 508 9.77 -7.33 -14.02
N ILE A 509 9.84 -7.60 -12.71
CA ILE A 509 9.17 -6.79 -11.68
C ILE A 509 10.16 -6.52 -10.56
N THR A 510 10.24 -5.26 -10.14
CA THR A 510 11.05 -4.83 -9.00
C THR A 510 10.15 -4.36 -7.87
N PHE A 511 10.50 -4.73 -6.64
CA PHE A 511 9.79 -4.36 -5.43
C PHE A 511 10.70 -3.47 -4.60
N ASN A 512 10.17 -2.35 -4.09
CA ASN A 512 10.90 -1.44 -3.22
C ASN A 512 10.11 -1.15 -1.94
N THR A 513 10.75 -1.04 -0.78
CA THR A 513 10.06 -0.62 0.44
C THR A 513 9.82 0.88 0.47
N ALA A 514 8.63 1.30 0.92
CA ALA A 514 8.36 2.70 1.23
C ALA A 514 9.22 3.19 2.41
N PRO A 515 9.87 4.37 2.35
CA PRO A 515 10.62 4.90 3.47
C PRO A 515 9.71 5.19 4.68
N LEU A 516 9.97 4.55 5.82
CA LEU A 516 9.25 4.76 7.07
C LEU A 516 9.70 6.07 7.77
N ARG A 517 9.27 7.26 7.31
CA ARG A 517 9.48 8.52 8.07
C ARG A 517 8.29 9.49 8.00
N ARG A 518 8.00 10.16 9.12
CA ARG A 518 6.94 11.17 9.32
C ARG A 518 7.55 12.57 9.53
N GLY A 519 6.89 13.63 9.06
CA GLY A 519 7.30 15.04 9.23
C GLY A 519 7.93 15.67 7.97
N ASP A 520 8.51 16.88 8.11
CA ASP A 520 9.05 17.71 7.01
C ASP A 520 10.22 17.07 6.21
N TRP A 521 10.76 15.98 6.74
CA TRP A 521 11.85 15.19 6.16
C TRP A 521 11.37 13.93 5.39
N ALA A 522 10.07 13.81 5.12
CA ALA A 522 9.52 12.72 4.32
C ALA A 522 9.97 12.77 2.84
N PRO A 523 10.04 11.62 2.14
CA PRO A 523 10.11 11.62 0.69
C PRO A 523 8.92 12.43 0.15
N ALA A 524 9.19 13.32 -0.79
CA ALA A 524 8.16 14.17 -1.39
C ALA A 524 6.97 13.37 -1.96
N VAL A 525 7.22 12.10 -2.30
CA VAL A 525 6.24 11.10 -2.74
C VAL A 525 6.47 9.84 -1.89
N PRO A 526 5.49 9.39 -1.09
CA PRO A 526 5.70 8.30 -0.14
C PRO A 526 5.86 6.91 -0.79
N SER A 527 5.17 6.65 -1.91
CA SER A 527 5.11 5.30 -2.50
C SER A 527 5.30 5.30 -4.02
N PRO A 528 6.41 5.85 -4.56
CA PRO A 528 6.56 6.06 -5.99
C PRO A 528 6.52 4.74 -6.79
N GLN A 529 5.93 4.74 -7.98
CA GLN A 529 5.83 3.58 -8.88
C GLN A 529 6.40 3.94 -10.25
N ASN A 530 6.97 2.94 -10.94
CA ASN A 530 7.63 3.15 -12.22
C ASN A 530 7.09 2.18 -13.29
N VAL A 531 6.90 2.69 -14.51
CA VAL A 531 6.71 1.86 -15.71
C VAL A 531 7.87 2.13 -16.66
N THR A 532 8.59 1.08 -17.02
CA THR A 532 9.83 1.19 -17.79
C THR A 532 9.68 0.66 -19.20
N PHE A 533 10.23 1.38 -20.18
CA PHE A 533 10.15 1.04 -21.60
C PHE A 533 11.53 0.84 -22.22
N THR A 534 11.69 -0.18 -23.07
CA THR A 534 12.93 -0.45 -23.80
C THR A 534 13.05 0.45 -25.04
N THR A 535 14.25 0.94 -25.34
CA THR A 535 14.63 1.57 -26.61
C THR A 535 15.93 0.99 -27.14
N ASP A 536 16.11 1.05 -28.46
CA ASP A 536 17.33 0.64 -29.16
C ASP A 536 18.44 1.71 -29.07
N ASP A 537 18.08 2.99 -28.83
CA ASP A 537 19.02 4.12 -28.68
C ASP A 537 18.49 5.14 -27.66
N ALA A 538 19.01 5.09 -26.43
CA ALA A 538 18.59 5.96 -25.34
C ALA A 538 18.88 7.45 -25.61
N ILE A 539 19.97 7.77 -26.30
CA ILE A 539 20.36 9.17 -26.58
C ILE A 539 19.43 9.76 -27.63
N ALA A 540 19.18 9.03 -28.72
CA ALA A 540 18.25 9.47 -29.76
C ALA A 540 16.82 9.59 -29.22
N SER A 541 16.35 8.60 -28.44
CA SER A 541 15.03 8.65 -27.81
C SER A 541 14.90 9.84 -26.85
N ALA A 542 15.86 10.06 -25.96
CA ALA A 542 15.81 11.19 -25.04
C ALA A 542 15.77 12.55 -25.77
N ARG A 543 16.57 12.71 -26.83
CA ARG A 543 16.55 13.92 -27.68
C ARG A 543 15.19 14.15 -28.33
N ALA A 544 14.63 13.11 -28.95
CA ALA A 544 13.32 13.19 -29.62
C ALA A 544 12.19 13.50 -28.62
N MET A 545 12.17 12.80 -27.48
CA MET A 545 11.17 12.98 -26.44
C MET A 545 11.21 14.39 -25.82
N ARG A 546 12.41 14.95 -25.54
CA ARG A 546 12.53 16.34 -25.09
C ARG A 546 12.01 17.33 -26.12
N SER A 547 12.25 17.07 -27.41
CA SER A 547 11.74 17.91 -28.50
C SER A 547 10.21 17.86 -28.61
N LEU A 548 9.60 16.75 -28.20
CA LEU A 548 8.14 16.58 -28.08
C LEU A 548 7.57 17.11 -26.75
N GLY A 549 8.40 17.69 -25.88
CA GLY A 549 7.98 18.26 -24.60
C GLY A 549 7.86 17.24 -23.46
N ALA A 550 8.54 16.08 -23.55
CA ALA A 550 8.53 15.09 -22.48
C ALA A 550 9.13 15.70 -21.20
N PRO A 551 8.49 15.51 -20.03
CA PRO A 551 8.98 16.04 -18.77
C PRO A 551 10.15 15.18 -18.27
N VAL A 552 11.31 15.24 -18.94
CA VAL A 552 12.50 14.46 -18.55
C VAL A 552 13.08 15.03 -17.26
N LEU A 553 13.30 14.16 -16.27
CA LEU A 553 13.88 14.50 -14.99
C LEU A 553 15.34 14.95 -15.17
N LYS A 554 15.65 16.16 -14.72
CA LYS A 554 17.01 16.69 -14.77
C LYS A 554 17.89 16.02 -13.70
N ILE A 555 18.95 15.35 -14.14
CA ILE A 555 19.96 14.77 -13.24
C ILE A 555 21.04 15.82 -12.89
N PRO A 556 21.51 15.90 -11.63
CA PRO A 556 22.54 16.85 -11.23
C PRO A 556 23.88 16.63 -11.93
N ASP A 557 24.59 17.71 -12.26
CA ASP A 557 25.90 17.65 -12.94
C ASP A 557 26.97 16.86 -12.18
N ASN A 558 26.89 16.84 -10.84
CA ASN A 558 27.82 16.09 -9.99
C ASN A 558 27.80 14.59 -10.27
N TYR A 559 26.68 14.03 -10.72
CA TYR A 559 26.59 12.63 -11.13
C TYR A 559 27.57 12.34 -12.29
N TYR A 560 27.63 13.22 -13.29
CA TYR A 560 28.49 13.04 -14.46
C TYR A 560 29.98 13.24 -14.15
N VAL A 561 30.29 14.09 -13.17
CA VAL A 561 31.67 14.26 -12.68
C VAL A 561 32.16 12.98 -12.00
N GLU A 562 31.31 12.37 -11.15
CA GLU A 562 31.61 11.07 -10.54
C GLU A 562 31.70 9.95 -11.58
N LEU A 563 30.75 9.91 -12.52
CA LEU A 563 30.71 8.89 -13.57
C LEU A 563 31.98 8.88 -14.42
N ASP A 564 32.51 10.06 -14.76
CA ASP A 564 33.77 10.21 -15.49
C ASP A 564 34.95 9.68 -14.68
N ALA A 565 35.03 10.04 -13.40
CA ALA A 565 36.08 9.56 -12.50
C ALA A 565 36.03 8.04 -12.30
N ARG A 566 34.84 7.45 -12.27
CA ARG A 566 34.62 6.02 -12.03
C ARG A 566 34.85 5.17 -13.28
N LEU A 567 34.40 5.61 -14.45
CA LEU A 567 34.34 4.77 -15.66
C LEU A 567 35.12 5.31 -16.87
N ALA A 568 35.63 6.55 -16.82
CA ALA A 568 36.41 7.20 -17.88
C ALA A 568 35.79 7.02 -19.28
N LEU A 569 34.50 7.33 -19.41
CA LEU A 569 33.76 7.18 -20.67
C LEU A 569 34.31 8.12 -21.75
N PRO A 570 34.18 7.77 -23.05
CA PRO A 570 34.59 8.67 -24.14
C PRO A 570 33.94 10.07 -23.98
N PRO A 571 34.69 11.18 -24.13
CA PRO A 571 34.19 12.52 -23.80
C PRO A 571 32.90 12.91 -24.52
N GLN A 572 32.74 12.49 -25.79
CA GLN A 572 31.52 12.74 -26.56
C GLN A 572 30.30 11.98 -26.00
N ARG A 573 30.51 10.75 -25.51
CA ARG A 573 29.46 9.94 -24.90
C ARG A 573 29.04 10.55 -23.57
N LEU A 574 29.99 10.90 -22.71
CA LEU A 574 29.72 11.56 -21.43
C LEU A 574 28.96 12.87 -21.61
N ALA A 575 29.36 13.70 -22.59
CA ALA A 575 28.66 14.94 -22.91
C ALA A 575 27.20 14.71 -23.32
N ALA A 576 26.93 13.70 -24.14
CA ALA A 576 25.56 13.34 -24.52
C ALA A 576 24.73 12.83 -23.33
N LEU A 577 25.31 11.96 -22.49
CA LEU A 577 24.63 11.49 -21.27
C LEU A 577 24.24 12.67 -20.37
N ARG A 578 25.15 13.63 -20.18
CA ARG A 578 24.92 14.85 -19.40
C ARG A 578 23.84 15.75 -20.00
N GLU A 579 23.91 16.02 -21.30
CA GLU A 579 22.95 16.89 -22.00
C GLU A 579 21.50 16.39 -21.87
N TYR A 580 21.31 15.07 -21.98
CA TYR A 580 20.00 14.43 -21.97
C TYR A 580 19.58 13.83 -20.63
N SER A 581 20.35 14.06 -19.56
CA SER A 581 20.04 13.56 -18.22
C SER A 581 19.93 12.02 -18.15
N ILE A 582 20.77 11.32 -18.93
CA ILE A 582 20.84 9.86 -18.99
C ILE A 582 21.81 9.37 -17.92
N LEU A 583 21.36 8.41 -17.12
CA LEU A 583 22.16 7.65 -16.17
C LEU A 583 22.75 6.41 -16.86
N TYR A 584 23.82 5.86 -16.29
CA TYR A 584 24.62 4.82 -16.92
C TYR A 584 25.13 3.84 -15.87
N ASP A 585 25.01 2.55 -16.18
CA ASP A 585 25.61 1.45 -15.43
C ASP A 585 26.30 0.45 -16.37
N ARG A 586 27.25 -0.33 -15.84
CA ARG A 586 27.98 -1.35 -16.58
C ARG A 586 28.43 -2.47 -15.65
N ASP A 587 28.15 -3.71 -16.05
CA ASP A 587 28.66 -4.92 -15.43
C ASP A 587 29.63 -5.66 -16.37
N GLU A 588 30.00 -6.89 -16.02
CA GLU A 588 30.87 -7.73 -16.86
C GLU A 588 30.21 -8.26 -18.14
N HIS A 589 28.89 -8.15 -18.25
CA HIS A 589 28.10 -8.69 -19.36
C HIS A 589 27.62 -7.61 -20.33
N GLY A 590 27.48 -6.36 -19.91
CA GLY A 590 26.95 -5.29 -20.74
C GLY A 590 26.82 -3.93 -20.09
N GLU A 591 26.10 -3.05 -20.77
CA GLU A 591 25.85 -1.67 -20.35
C GLU A 591 24.35 -1.41 -20.24
N PHE A 592 23.99 -0.46 -19.37
CA PHE A 592 22.62 -0.02 -19.14
C PHE A 592 22.55 1.51 -19.18
N LEU A 593 21.74 2.04 -20.09
CA LEU A 593 21.50 3.47 -20.21
C LEU A 593 20.04 3.73 -19.90
N HIS A 594 19.74 4.71 -19.06
CA HIS A 594 18.36 4.98 -18.70
C HIS A 594 18.11 6.43 -18.30
N PHE A 595 16.88 6.89 -18.49
CA PHE A 595 16.45 8.20 -18.02
C PHE A 595 14.99 8.16 -17.56
N TYR A 596 14.66 9.10 -16.68
CA TYR A 596 13.36 9.18 -16.03
C TYR A 596 12.57 10.39 -16.50
N THR A 597 11.25 10.29 -16.42
CA THR A 597 10.36 11.45 -16.41
C THR A 597 10.23 12.04 -15.01
N GLU A 598 9.69 13.25 -14.90
CA GLU A 598 9.20 13.82 -13.64
C GLU A 598 8.01 13.01 -13.10
N MET A 599 7.59 13.26 -11.85
CA MET A 599 6.43 12.59 -11.27
C MET A 599 5.13 13.01 -11.99
N LEU A 600 4.34 12.02 -12.38
CA LEU A 600 3.05 12.13 -13.06
C LEU A 600 1.94 11.73 -12.09
N GLY A 601 1.07 12.67 -11.74
CA GLY A 601 -0.05 12.38 -10.81
C GLY A 601 0.44 11.90 -9.44
N SER A 602 1.41 12.59 -8.83
CA SER A 602 1.90 12.36 -7.45
C SER A 602 2.57 11.02 -7.10
N ARG A 603 2.36 9.91 -7.83
CA ARG A 603 2.93 8.58 -7.48
C ARG A 603 3.64 7.87 -8.63
N VAL A 604 3.21 8.03 -9.88
CA VAL A 604 3.80 7.32 -11.03
C VAL A 604 4.85 8.17 -11.72
N PHE A 605 5.90 7.55 -12.25
CA PHE A 605 6.78 8.14 -13.26
C PHE A 605 7.12 7.05 -14.29
N PHE A 606 7.65 7.47 -15.42
CA PHE A 606 8.11 6.59 -16.49
C PHE A 606 9.63 6.62 -16.62
N GLU A 607 10.18 5.51 -17.05
CA GLU A 607 11.59 5.30 -17.35
C GLU A 607 11.75 4.76 -18.77
N VAL A 608 12.83 5.14 -19.44
CA VAL A 608 13.21 4.59 -20.74
C VAL A 608 14.63 4.05 -20.63
N VAL A 609 14.84 2.81 -21.08
CA VAL A 609 16.09 2.06 -20.90
C VAL A 609 16.61 1.49 -22.21
N GLN A 610 17.93 1.41 -22.32
CA GLN A 610 18.63 0.67 -23.36
C GLN A 610 19.59 -0.32 -22.68
N ARG A 611 19.43 -1.61 -22.99
CA ARG A 611 20.33 -2.68 -22.57
C ARG A 611 21.27 -2.99 -23.73
N VAL A 612 22.57 -2.96 -23.49
CA VAL A 612 23.62 -3.27 -24.49
C VAL A 612 24.39 -4.50 -24.04
N GLY A 613 24.61 -5.46 -24.93
CA GLY A 613 25.25 -6.72 -24.58
C GLY A 613 24.33 -7.62 -23.77
N GLY A 614 24.86 -8.26 -22.72
CA GLY A 614 24.15 -9.21 -21.86
C GLY A 614 23.65 -8.63 -20.53
N TYR A 615 23.50 -7.32 -20.39
CA TYR A 615 23.11 -6.69 -19.11
C TYR A 615 21.69 -7.08 -18.68
N THR A 616 21.56 -7.79 -17.56
CA THR A 616 20.28 -8.29 -17.02
C THR A 616 19.74 -7.50 -15.84
N GLY A 617 20.55 -6.68 -15.17
CA GLY A 617 20.19 -5.90 -13.98
C GLY A 617 19.16 -4.79 -14.22
N VAL A 618 18.91 -3.94 -13.22
CA VAL A 618 17.93 -2.83 -13.31
C VAL A 618 18.55 -1.45 -13.07
N GLY A 619 19.85 -1.33 -13.32
CA GLY A 619 20.64 -0.12 -13.13
C GLY A 619 21.42 -0.10 -11.80
N ASP A 620 22.37 0.83 -11.71
CA ASP A 620 23.24 1.00 -10.54
C ASP A 620 22.41 1.38 -9.30
N PRO A 621 22.45 0.62 -8.19
CA PRO A 621 21.76 0.97 -6.96
C PRO A 621 22.10 2.38 -6.43
N ASN A 622 23.30 2.90 -6.72
CA ASN A 622 23.72 4.24 -6.33
C ASN A 622 23.05 5.35 -7.15
N SER A 623 22.42 5.03 -8.27
CA SER A 623 21.66 5.97 -9.09
C SER A 623 20.29 6.29 -8.48
N ALA A 624 19.71 5.38 -7.70
CA ALA A 624 18.40 5.56 -7.09
C ALA A 624 18.35 6.76 -6.11
N PRO A 625 19.31 6.96 -5.19
CA PRO A 625 19.40 8.18 -4.38
C PRO A 625 19.46 9.48 -5.20
N VAL A 626 20.19 9.48 -6.32
CA VAL A 626 20.34 10.63 -7.22
C VAL A 626 18.99 10.98 -7.85
N ARG A 627 18.29 9.99 -8.41
CA ARG A 627 16.92 10.15 -8.95
C ARG A 627 15.96 10.68 -7.90
N MET A 628 15.98 10.12 -6.68
CA MET A 628 15.09 10.55 -5.59
C MET A 628 15.33 12.00 -5.17
N ALA A 629 16.59 12.43 -5.09
CA ALA A 629 16.95 13.81 -4.83
C ALA A 629 16.49 14.75 -5.97
N ALA A 630 16.67 14.34 -7.23
CA ALA A 630 16.23 15.09 -8.40
C ALA A 630 14.71 15.30 -8.42
N HIS A 631 13.91 14.24 -8.16
CA HIS A 631 12.45 14.38 -8.04
C HIS A 631 12.05 15.35 -6.92
N ARG A 632 12.68 15.26 -5.74
CA ARG A 632 12.41 16.20 -4.64
C ARG A 632 12.75 17.63 -5.05
N GLN A 633 13.92 17.86 -5.65
CA GLN A 633 14.33 19.18 -6.09
C GLN A 633 13.34 19.75 -7.11
N ARG A 634 12.91 18.95 -8.09
CA ARG A 634 11.94 19.37 -9.08
C ARG A 634 10.62 19.79 -8.44
N ARG A 635 10.10 19.01 -7.49
CA ARG A 635 8.93 19.39 -6.70
C ARG A 635 9.15 20.70 -5.94
N LEU A 636 10.30 20.86 -5.28
CA LEU A 636 10.64 22.09 -4.56
C LEU A 636 10.74 23.31 -5.48
N ILE A 637 11.18 23.16 -6.73
CA ILE A 637 11.17 24.25 -7.72
C ILE A 637 9.73 24.62 -8.07
N ASN A 638 8.86 23.63 -8.28
CA ASN A 638 7.44 23.88 -8.52
C ASN A 638 6.79 24.59 -7.31
N LEU A 639 7.20 24.25 -6.08
CA LEU A 639 6.78 24.91 -4.84
C LEU A 639 7.36 26.33 -4.67
N ARG A 640 8.64 26.55 -4.99
CA ARG A 640 9.31 27.86 -4.88
C ARG A 640 8.83 28.89 -5.89
N ASN A 641 8.34 28.43 -7.03
CA ASN A 641 7.65 29.28 -7.99
C ASN A 641 6.25 29.70 -7.50
N ALA A 642 5.78 29.17 -6.37
CA ALA A 642 4.63 29.69 -5.64
C ALA A 642 5.06 30.90 -4.78
N PRO A 643 4.24 31.97 -4.71
CA PRO A 643 4.66 33.24 -4.12
C PRO A 643 4.88 33.21 -2.60
N ALA A 644 5.85 33.99 -2.10
CA ALA A 644 6.25 34.07 -0.70
C ALA A 644 5.39 35.06 0.13
N PRO A 645 5.20 34.84 1.45
CA PRO A 645 4.45 35.73 2.33
C PRO A 645 5.28 36.89 2.89
N VAL A 646 4.71 38.10 2.91
CA VAL A 646 5.15 39.28 3.69
C VAL A 646 3.91 40.09 4.07
N GLY A 647 3.87 40.70 5.26
CA GLY A 647 3.06 41.90 5.59
C GLY A 647 2.00 41.80 6.71
N GLU A 648 1.75 42.93 7.38
CA GLU A 648 0.77 43.11 8.46
C GLU A 648 -0.69 42.91 8.01
N LEU A 649 -1.51 42.38 8.92
CA LEU A 649 -2.88 41.93 8.66
C LEU A 649 -3.86 43.11 8.52
N ARG A 650 -4.53 43.22 7.36
CA ARG A 650 -5.59 44.21 7.14
C ARG A 650 -7.01 43.60 7.23
N HIS A 651 -7.17 42.32 6.89
CA HIS A 651 -8.46 41.63 6.89
C HIS A 651 -8.43 40.33 7.70
N ASP A 652 -9.59 39.95 8.25
CA ASP A 652 -9.81 38.61 8.80
C ASP A 652 -10.05 37.60 7.66
N TYR A 653 -9.37 36.46 7.70
CA TYR A 653 -9.51 35.41 6.69
C TYR A 653 -10.13 34.13 7.26
N SER A 654 -11.03 33.52 6.48
CA SER A 654 -11.59 32.17 6.72
C SER A 654 -11.07 31.20 5.67
N LEU A 655 -10.77 29.96 6.07
CA LEU A 655 -10.48 28.87 5.13
C LEU A 655 -11.80 28.18 4.79
N ALA A 656 -12.37 28.43 3.60
CA ALA A 656 -13.55 27.70 3.15
C ALA A 656 -13.19 26.22 2.90
N HIS A 657 -14.07 25.28 3.30
CA HIS A 657 -13.75 23.85 3.23
C HIS A 657 -13.43 23.39 1.81
N LEU A 658 -14.12 23.95 0.81
CA LEU A 658 -13.91 23.62 -0.60
C LEU A 658 -12.46 23.87 -1.09
N THR A 659 -11.71 24.78 -0.46
CA THR A 659 -10.29 25.05 -0.73
C THR A 659 -9.36 23.89 -0.35
N ALA A 660 -9.82 23.02 0.56
CA ALA A 660 -9.03 21.91 1.10
C ALA A 660 -9.92 20.69 1.42
N LEU A 661 -10.88 20.39 0.54
CA LEU A 661 -11.98 19.45 0.77
C LEU A 661 -11.56 18.00 1.12
N SER A 662 -10.30 17.63 0.87
CA SER A 662 -9.77 16.31 1.26
C SER A 662 -9.40 16.20 2.73
N LEU A 663 -9.34 17.31 3.47
CA LEU A 663 -9.09 17.32 4.91
C LEU A 663 -10.40 17.07 5.66
N SER A 664 -10.37 16.19 6.66
CA SER A 664 -11.50 16.11 7.61
C SER A 664 -11.64 17.41 8.42
N PRO A 665 -12.82 17.71 9.00
CA PRO A 665 -13.01 18.95 9.78
C PRO A 665 -11.94 19.21 10.86
N PRO A 666 -11.49 18.23 11.68
CA PRO A 666 -10.38 18.45 12.62
C PRO A 666 -9.06 18.81 11.92
N GLN A 667 -8.75 18.15 10.79
CA GLN A 667 -7.53 18.39 10.03
C GLN A 667 -7.56 19.74 9.30
N LEU A 668 -8.74 20.21 8.90
CA LEU A 668 -8.95 21.53 8.30
C LEU A 668 -8.70 22.63 9.34
N VAL A 669 -9.20 22.45 10.56
CA VAL A 669 -8.96 23.36 11.69
C VAL A 669 -7.46 23.50 11.98
N ASP A 670 -6.74 22.37 12.07
CA ASP A 670 -5.28 22.41 12.23
C ASP A 670 -4.59 23.14 11.08
N ALA A 671 -4.99 22.86 9.84
CA ALA A 671 -4.40 23.50 8.66
C ALA A 671 -4.65 25.01 8.62
N ALA A 672 -5.84 25.44 9.05
CA ALA A 672 -6.19 26.85 9.15
C ALA A 672 -5.35 27.56 10.22
N ALA A 673 -5.20 26.95 11.40
CA ALA A 673 -4.36 27.46 12.48
C ALA A 673 -2.88 27.59 12.06
N ASP A 674 -2.32 26.52 11.49
CA ASP A 674 -0.93 26.47 11.02
C ASP A 674 -0.63 27.55 9.95
N ALA A 675 -1.60 27.81 9.06
CA ALA A 675 -1.48 28.83 8.01
C ALA A 675 -1.79 30.26 8.49
N GLY A 676 -2.33 30.41 9.71
CA GLY A 676 -2.67 31.69 10.33
C GLY A 676 -4.00 32.28 9.86
N TYR A 677 -4.99 31.46 9.50
CA TYR A 677 -6.38 31.90 9.37
C TYR A 677 -6.96 32.23 10.74
N ARG A 678 -8.00 33.06 10.77
CA ARG A 678 -8.79 33.29 11.99
C ARG A 678 -9.98 32.34 12.07
N TYR A 679 -10.58 32.06 10.92
CA TYR A 679 -11.80 31.28 10.82
C TYR A 679 -11.66 30.08 9.88
N VAL A 680 -12.62 29.16 9.99
CA VAL A 680 -12.89 28.11 9.00
C VAL A 680 -14.36 28.12 8.59
N GLY A 681 -14.63 27.76 7.33
CA GLY A 681 -15.95 27.35 6.85
C GLY A 681 -16.03 25.82 6.82
N LEU A 682 -17.12 25.24 7.33
CA LEU A 682 -17.26 23.78 7.43
C LEU A 682 -18.39 23.25 6.55
N ARG A 683 -18.04 22.26 5.74
CA ARG A 683 -18.98 21.53 4.89
C ARG A 683 -19.62 20.34 5.57
N LEU A 684 -20.91 20.44 5.86
CA LEU A 684 -21.76 19.45 6.54
C LEU A 684 -22.55 18.58 5.56
N THR A 685 -22.75 19.05 4.32
CA THR A 685 -23.47 18.31 3.26
C THR A 685 -22.57 18.09 2.05
N ARG A 686 -22.64 16.89 1.46
CA ARG A 686 -22.00 16.62 0.15
C ARG A 686 -22.90 17.17 -0.95
N VAL A 687 -22.31 17.85 -1.93
CA VAL A 687 -23.03 18.40 -3.09
C VAL A 687 -22.97 17.45 -4.28
N THR A 688 -21.91 16.64 -4.39
CA THR A 688 -21.82 15.57 -5.40
C THR A 688 -21.52 14.21 -4.76
N PRO A 689 -21.90 13.09 -5.40
CA PRO A 689 -21.61 11.74 -4.89
C PRO A 689 -20.12 11.43 -4.73
N GLN A 690 -19.25 12.11 -5.48
CA GLN A 690 -17.81 11.88 -5.52
C GLN A 690 -17.04 12.68 -4.45
N GLU A 691 -17.69 13.62 -3.76
CA GLU A 691 -17.07 14.38 -2.68
C GLU A 691 -16.93 13.54 -1.40
N PRO A 692 -15.85 13.74 -0.61
CA PRO A 692 -15.79 13.25 0.76
C PRO A 692 -17.01 13.72 1.56
N HIS A 693 -17.60 12.82 2.35
CA HIS A 693 -18.72 13.15 3.22
C HIS A 693 -18.26 13.18 4.68
N TYR A 694 -18.45 14.32 5.34
CA TYR A 694 -18.14 14.52 6.75
C TYR A 694 -19.44 14.75 7.54
N PRO A 695 -20.05 13.68 8.10
CA PRO A 695 -21.39 13.73 8.68
C PRO A 695 -21.41 14.38 10.08
N LEU A 696 -20.91 15.61 10.24
CA LEU A 696 -20.85 16.30 11.54
C LEU A 696 -22.20 16.35 12.27
N ALA A 697 -23.30 16.52 11.54
CA ALA A 697 -24.64 16.57 12.12
C ALA A 697 -25.17 15.21 12.64
N THR A 698 -24.54 14.10 12.28
CA THR A 698 -24.99 12.74 12.66
C THR A 698 -23.90 11.86 13.27
N ASP A 699 -22.66 12.36 13.37
CA ASP A 699 -21.52 11.67 13.98
C ASP A 699 -21.01 12.43 15.24
N PRO A 700 -21.41 11.99 16.45
CA PRO A 700 -20.98 12.61 17.69
C PRO A 700 -19.48 12.50 17.97
N ALA A 701 -18.79 11.49 17.43
CA ALA A 701 -17.35 11.33 17.63
C ALA A 701 -16.57 12.34 16.79
N LEU A 702 -16.96 12.52 15.53
CA LEU A 702 -16.40 13.53 14.65
C LEU A 702 -16.68 14.95 15.17
N MET A 703 -17.91 15.23 15.62
CA MET A 703 -18.29 16.51 16.24
C MET A 703 -17.39 16.83 17.45
N ARG A 704 -17.27 15.88 18.39
CA ARG A 704 -16.42 16.05 19.59
C ARG A 704 -14.97 16.31 19.23
N THR A 705 -14.42 15.54 18.30
CA THR A 705 -13.02 15.69 17.86
C THR A 705 -12.81 17.06 17.22
N THR A 706 -13.72 17.51 16.36
CA THR A 706 -13.65 18.83 15.72
C THR A 706 -13.64 19.95 16.76
N LYS A 707 -14.52 19.88 17.77
CA LYS A 707 -14.58 20.86 18.86
C LYS A 707 -13.32 20.89 19.73
N VAL A 708 -12.69 19.73 19.96
CA VAL A 708 -11.39 19.67 20.67
C VAL A 708 -10.32 20.44 19.89
N HIS A 709 -10.26 20.29 18.57
CA HIS A 709 -9.29 20.99 17.74
C HIS A 709 -9.58 22.49 17.64
N LEU A 710 -10.84 22.90 17.51
CA LEU A 710 -11.25 24.32 17.55
C LEU A 710 -10.80 24.96 18.87
N ALA A 711 -11.06 24.30 20.00
CA ALA A 711 -10.64 24.79 21.32
C ALA A 711 -9.11 24.83 21.50
N ALA A 712 -8.39 23.85 20.96
CA ALA A 712 -6.92 23.77 21.08
C ALA A 712 -6.19 24.82 20.24
N THR A 713 -6.76 25.17 19.08
CA THR A 713 -6.14 26.10 18.12
C THR A 713 -6.61 27.54 18.28
N GLY A 714 -7.80 27.76 18.85
CA GLY A 714 -8.44 29.07 18.91
C GLY A 714 -9.09 29.50 17.59
N ILE A 715 -9.14 28.62 16.58
CA ILE A 715 -9.88 28.87 15.34
C ILE A 715 -11.39 28.90 15.63
N GLU A 716 -12.08 29.87 15.05
CA GLU A 716 -13.53 30.02 15.15
C GLU A 716 -14.22 29.52 13.86
N VAL A 717 -15.44 29.03 13.96
CA VAL A 717 -16.24 28.65 12.77
C VAL A 717 -16.97 29.89 12.27
N LEU A 718 -16.64 30.37 11.06
CA LEU A 718 -17.33 31.51 10.47
C LEU A 718 -18.67 31.06 9.88
N ASP A 719 -18.62 30.04 9.04
CA ASP A 719 -19.76 29.61 8.23
C ASP A 719 -19.87 28.08 8.14
N VAL A 720 -21.06 27.60 7.77
CA VAL A 720 -21.28 26.22 7.37
C VAL A 720 -21.96 26.15 6.00
N GLU A 721 -21.59 25.14 5.23
CA GLU A 721 -22.12 24.87 3.89
C GLU A 721 -22.59 23.41 3.75
N LEU A 722 -23.59 23.07 2.94
CA LEU A 722 -24.48 23.93 2.18
C LEU A 722 -25.93 23.56 2.47
N ALA A 723 -26.76 24.55 2.83
CA ALA A 723 -28.21 24.40 2.88
C ALA A 723 -28.82 24.64 1.49
N ARG A 724 -28.79 23.62 0.63
CA ARG A 724 -29.30 23.69 -0.74
C ARG A 724 -30.76 23.22 -0.81
N ILE A 725 -31.70 24.11 -1.15
CA ILE A 725 -33.14 23.82 -1.14
C ILE A 725 -33.70 23.78 -2.56
N SER A 726 -33.99 22.58 -3.05
CA SER A 726 -34.62 22.29 -4.34
C SER A 726 -36.14 22.16 -4.20
N PRO A 727 -36.92 22.06 -5.30
CA PRO A 727 -38.39 21.98 -5.24
C PRO A 727 -38.96 20.85 -4.36
N GLN A 728 -38.17 19.80 -4.12
CA GLN A 728 -38.55 18.59 -3.39
C GLN A 728 -38.20 18.67 -1.90
N ASP A 729 -37.31 19.58 -1.52
CA ASP A 729 -36.75 19.65 -0.17
C ASP A 729 -37.68 20.44 0.77
N ASP A 730 -37.79 19.99 2.02
CA ASP A 730 -38.47 20.72 3.09
C ASP A 730 -37.41 21.45 3.93
N PRO A 731 -37.52 22.78 4.17
CA PRO A 731 -36.57 23.49 5.03
C PRO A 731 -36.39 22.82 6.39
N ARG A 732 -37.42 22.14 6.93
CA ARG A 732 -37.37 21.45 8.22
C ARG A 732 -36.38 20.29 8.25
N ASP A 733 -35.99 19.75 7.10
CA ASP A 733 -34.98 18.70 7.00
C ASP A 733 -33.59 19.24 7.40
N PHE A 734 -33.39 20.56 7.40
CA PHE A 734 -32.16 21.22 7.83
C PHE A 734 -32.09 21.51 9.33
N LEU A 735 -33.08 21.13 10.15
CA LEU A 735 -33.04 21.37 11.60
C LEU A 735 -31.77 20.81 12.26
N ARG A 736 -31.40 19.56 11.95
CA ARG A 736 -30.16 18.94 12.47
C ARG A 736 -28.89 19.62 11.96
N PHE A 737 -28.95 20.15 10.73
CA PHE A 737 -27.84 20.91 10.15
C PHE A 737 -27.66 22.22 10.92
N LEU A 738 -28.74 22.93 11.22
CA LEU A 738 -28.73 24.18 11.99
C LEU A 738 -28.30 23.95 13.44
N ASP A 739 -28.79 22.89 14.10
CA ASP A 739 -28.36 22.51 15.44
C ASP A 739 -26.86 22.21 15.49
N ALA A 740 -26.33 21.49 14.50
CA ALA A 740 -24.90 21.20 14.40
C ALA A 740 -24.08 22.48 14.15
N ALA A 741 -24.57 23.39 13.31
CA ALA A 741 -23.95 24.69 13.08
C ALA A 741 -23.85 25.52 14.37
N ALA A 742 -24.95 25.59 15.12
CA ALA A 742 -24.99 26.26 16.42
C ALA A 742 -24.07 25.57 17.45
N GLU A 743 -24.03 24.24 17.48
CA GLU A 743 -23.14 23.48 18.37
C GLU A 743 -21.65 23.75 18.09
N LEU A 744 -21.29 23.95 16.83
CA LEU A 744 -19.95 24.30 16.38
C LEU A 744 -19.59 25.77 16.66
N GLY A 745 -20.58 26.60 17.01
CA GLY A 745 -20.41 28.04 17.17
C GLY A 745 -20.27 28.79 15.84
N ALA A 746 -20.83 28.24 14.75
CA ALA A 746 -20.89 28.93 13.46
C ALA A 746 -21.72 30.21 13.56
N ARG A 747 -21.42 31.20 12.70
CA ARG A 747 -22.15 32.48 12.65
C ARG A 747 -23.12 32.54 11.47
N HIS A 748 -22.73 31.93 10.36
CA HIS A 748 -23.41 32.06 9.07
C HIS A 748 -23.70 30.70 8.43
N VAL A 749 -24.78 30.60 7.67
CA VAL A 749 -25.16 29.40 6.89
C VAL A 749 -25.28 29.78 5.43
N ILE A 750 -24.50 29.11 4.57
CA ILE A 750 -24.59 29.31 3.13
C ILE A 750 -25.80 28.55 2.60
N THR A 751 -26.62 29.24 1.82
CA THR A 751 -27.85 28.71 1.23
C THR A 751 -27.91 28.92 -0.28
N GLN A 752 -28.40 27.93 -1.00
CA GLN A 752 -28.69 28.02 -2.44
C GLN A 752 -30.12 27.58 -2.71
N LEU A 753 -30.79 28.27 -3.64
CA LEU A 753 -32.20 28.05 -3.96
C LEU A 753 -32.41 27.70 -5.44
N PRO A 754 -32.07 26.48 -5.88
CA PRO A 754 -32.33 26.00 -7.25
C PRO A 754 -33.81 25.63 -7.45
N ASP A 755 -34.72 26.57 -7.19
CA ASP A 755 -36.17 26.38 -7.34
C ASP A 755 -36.73 27.41 -8.34
N PRO A 756 -37.32 26.95 -9.48
CA PRO A 756 -37.87 27.86 -10.48
C PRO A 756 -39.18 28.53 -10.02
N ASP A 757 -39.84 28.01 -8.98
CA ASP A 757 -41.05 28.61 -8.42
C ASP A 757 -40.67 29.71 -7.42
N ARG A 758 -40.87 30.95 -7.85
CA ARG A 758 -40.48 32.12 -7.05
C ARG A 758 -41.21 32.22 -5.72
N VAL A 759 -42.49 31.85 -5.65
CA VAL A 759 -43.25 31.95 -4.39
C VAL A 759 -42.74 30.92 -3.40
N ARG A 760 -42.64 29.67 -3.83
CA ARG A 760 -42.13 28.58 -2.98
C ARG A 760 -40.69 28.83 -2.54
N LYS A 761 -39.84 29.34 -3.44
CA LYS A 761 -38.45 29.72 -3.13
C LYS A 761 -38.37 30.76 -2.01
N ILE A 762 -39.16 31.83 -2.09
CA ILE A 762 -39.20 32.89 -1.08
C ILE A 762 -39.72 32.34 0.26
N ASP A 763 -40.83 31.61 0.23
CA ASP A 763 -41.44 31.05 1.45
C ASP A 763 -40.48 30.10 2.18
N ARG A 764 -39.77 29.23 1.43
CA ARG A 764 -38.81 28.28 2.00
C ARG A 764 -37.56 28.95 2.52
N PHE A 765 -37.05 29.96 1.83
CA PHE A 765 -35.94 30.77 2.33
C PHE A 765 -36.32 31.49 3.62
N ALA A 766 -37.52 32.07 3.68
CA ALA A 766 -38.04 32.71 4.89
C ALA A 766 -38.15 31.71 6.05
N GLN A 767 -38.69 30.52 5.79
CA GLN A 767 -38.78 29.45 6.78
C GLN A 767 -37.41 29.01 7.31
N LEU A 768 -36.40 28.89 6.45
CA LEU A 768 -35.02 28.57 6.87
C LEU A 768 -34.46 29.67 7.80
N CYS A 769 -34.67 30.94 7.45
CA CYS A 769 -34.27 32.08 8.28
C CYS A 769 -34.94 32.05 9.66
N GLU A 770 -36.25 31.79 9.72
CA GLU A 770 -37.01 31.70 10.97
C GLU A 770 -36.50 30.59 11.90
N MET A 771 -36.10 29.44 11.34
CA MET A 771 -35.51 28.34 12.12
C MET A 771 -34.10 28.67 12.61
N ALA A 772 -33.32 29.42 11.84
CA ALA A 772 -31.95 29.80 12.17
C ALA A 772 -31.87 30.96 13.18
N TRP A 773 -32.85 31.86 13.19
CA TRP A 773 -32.91 33.03 14.07
C TRP A 773 -32.72 32.71 15.57
N PRO A 774 -33.45 31.77 16.19
CA PRO A 774 -33.29 31.46 17.62
C PRO A 774 -31.94 30.84 17.97
N LEU A 775 -31.20 30.33 16.98
CA LEU A 775 -29.86 29.76 17.14
C LEU A 775 -28.75 30.81 16.99
N GLY A 776 -29.10 32.07 16.69
CA GLY A 776 -28.13 33.13 16.45
C GLY A 776 -27.42 33.05 15.10
N LEU A 777 -27.97 32.30 14.15
CA LEU A 777 -27.39 32.08 12.82
C LEU A 777 -27.98 33.03 11.77
N THR A 778 -27.15 33.53 10.87
CA THR A 778 -27.60 34.17 9.62
C THR A 778 -27.70 33.18 8.48
N ILE A 779 -28.58 33.47 7.53
CA ILE A 779 -28.77 32.70 6.30
C ILE A 779 -28.33 33.57 5.13
N ASP A 780 -27.22 33.21 4.50
CA ASP A 780 -26.59 33.97 3.44
C ASP A 780 -26.86 33.29 2.08
N LEU A 781 -27.64 33.97 1.24
CA LEU A 781 -28.07 33.46 -0.06
C LEU A 781 -26.94 33.63 -1.08
N GLU A 782 -26.42 32.52 -1.58
CA GLU A 782 -25.48 32.46 -2.67
C GLU A 782 -26.21 32.28 -4.01
N PHE A 783 -25.72 32.93 -5.07
CA PHE A 783 -26.36 32.99 -6.39
C PHE A 783 -25.44 32.49 -7.52
N PRO A 784 -25.15 31.18 -7.64
CA PRO A 784 -24.37 30.65 -8.75
C PRO A 784 -25.11 30.87 -10.08
N SER A 785 -24.38 31.37 -11.09
CA SER A 785 -24.97 31.88 -12.34
C SER A 785 -25.73 30.85 -13.19
N TRP A 786 -25.56 29.56 -12.91
CA TRP A 786 -26.23 28.45 -13.59
C TRP A 786 -27.45 27.90 -12.82
N THR A 787 -27.90 28.59 -11.77
CA THR A 787 -29.06 28.19 -10.97
C THR A 787 -30.26 29.10 -11.20
N GLU A 788 -31.40 28.73 -10.63
CA GLU A 788 -32.66 29.49 -10.63
C GLU A 788 -32.60 30.76 -9.74
N THR A 789 -31.44 31.02 -9.12
CA THR A 789 -31.05 32.31 -8.53
C THR A 789 -29.72 32.74 -9.16
N PRO A 790 -29.71 33.23 -10.42
CA PRO A 790 -28.48 33.32 -11.22
C PRO A 790 -27.69 34.62 -11.00
N ASP A 791 -28.28 35.64 -10.39
CA ASP A 791 -27.70 36.98 -10.31
C ASP A 791 -28.10 37.73 -9.04
N LEU A 792 -27.39 38.85 -8.79
CA LEU A 792 -27.62 39.73 -7.65
C LEU A 792 -29.05 40.29 -7.60
N GLY A 793 -29.67 40.51 -8.78
CA GLY A 793 -31.00 41.07 -8.89
C GLY A 793 -32.09 40.09 -8.43
N GLU A 794 -31.98 38.81 -8.77
CA GLU A 794 -32.84 37.74 -8.25
C GLU A 794 -32.62 37.54 -6.75
N ALA A 795 -31.38 37.47 -6.27
CA ALA A 795 -31.08 37.35 -4.85
C ALA A 795 -31.68 38.51 -4.03
N THR A 796 -31.50 39.75 -4.50
CA THR A 796 -32.10 40.95 -3.90
C THR A 796 -33.61 40.86 -3.82
N ARG A 797 -34.28 40.35 -4.87
CA ARG A 797 -35.73 40.19 -4.89
C ARG A 797 -36.20 39.15 -3.87
N VAL A 798 -35.45 38.05 -3.69
CA VAL A 798 -35.74 37.04 -2.67
C VAL A 798 -35.66 37.66 -1.27
N LEU A 799 -34.56 38.34 -0.93
CA LEU A 799 -34.39 38.95 0.40
C LEU A 799 -35.46 40.01 0.72
N ARG A 800 -35.76 40.91 -0.23
CA ARG A 800 -36.79 41.95 -0.04
C ARG A 800 -38.17 41.34 0.20
N ALA A 801 -38.47 40.22 -0.43
CA ALA A 801 -39.76 39.55 -0.31
C ALA A 801 -39.84 38.68 0.97
N ALA A 802 -38.73 38.05 1.37
CA ALA A 802 -38.68 37.22 2.58
C ALA A 802 -38.79 38.04 3.86
N GLN A 803 -38.27 39.27 3.87
CA GLN A 803 -38.34 40.22 5.00
C GLN A 803 -37.81 39.67 6.34
N GLN A 804 -36.77 38.83 6.29
CA GLN A 804 -36.19 38.19 7.47
C GLN A 804 -34.99 38.99 8.02
N PRO A 805 -34.89 39.19 9.34
CA PRO A 805 -33.86 40.03 9.94
C PRO A 805 -32.45 39.41 9.96
N ASN A 806 -32.31 38.10 9.73
CA ASN A 806 -31.03 37.39 9.57
C ASN A 806 -30.76 36.91 8.15
N ALA A 807 -31.49 37.40 7.16
CA ALA A 807 -31.20 37.09 5.76
C ALA A 807 -30.08 37.98 5.23
N GLY A 808 -29.09 37.36 4.58
CA GLY A 808 -27.98 38.02 3.91
C GLY A 808 -27.76 37.50 2.50
N ILE A 809 -26.79 38.10 1.81
CA ILE A 809 -26.33 37.70 0.48
C ILE A 809 -24.84 37.35 0.60
N LEU A 810 -24.50 36.12 0.22
CA LEU A 810 -23.10 35.74 0.05
C LEU A 810 -22.64 36.17 -1.33
N VAL A 811 -21.73 37.15 -1.37
CA VAL A 811 -21.01 37.50 -2.60
C VAL A 811 -19.82 36.56 -2.75
N ASP A 812 -19.99 35.52 -3.55
CA ASP A 812 -18.89 34.78 -4.16
C ASP A 812 -18.39 35.54 -5.39
N VAL A 813 -17.11 35.93 -5.37
CA VAL A 813 -16.49 36.77 -6.40
C VAL A 813 -16.52 36.10 -7.78
N LEU A 814 -16.40 34.77 -7.86
CA LEU A 814 -16.55 34.04 -9.12
C LEU A 814 -17.99 34.11 -9.61
N HIS A 815 -18.97 33.77 -8.78
CA HIS A 815 -20.38 33.79 -9.18
C HIS A 815 -20.85 35.19 -9.56
N PHE A 816 -20.45 36.21 -8.80
CA PHE A 816 -20.71 37.61 -9.12
C PHE A 816 -20.16 37.97 -10.50
N ALA A 817 -18.88 37.69 -10.76
CA ALA A 817 -18.22 38.00 -12.03
C ALA A 817 -18.82 37.26 -13.23
N ARG A 818 -19.45 36.09 -13.02
CA ARG A 818 -20.04 35.27 -14.10
C ARG A 818 -21.56 35.43 -14.25
N SER A 819 -22.21 36.15 -13.34
CA SER A 819 -23.65 36.41 -13.38
C SER A 819 -24.06 37.63 -14.22
N GLY A 820 -23.11 38.48 -14.62
CA GLY A 820 -23.40 39.77 -15.25
C GLY A 820 -23.91 40.84 -14.28
N SER A 821 -23.80 40.60 -12.97
CA SER A 821 -24.18 41.54 -11.92
C SER A 821 -23.32 42.81 -11.93
N SER A 822 -23.91 43.94 -11.52
CA SER A 822 -23.27 45.26 -11.53
C SER A 822 -22.70 45.62 -10.16
N VAL A 823 -21.42 46.04 -10.12
CA VAL A 823 -20.79 46.61 -8.91
C VAL A 823 -21.54 47.85 -8.43
N ALA A 824 -22.13 48.64 -9.34
CA ALA A 824 -22.92 49.81 -8.97
C ALA A 824 -24.24 49.45 -8.28
N ASP A 825 -24.84 48.30 -8.64
CA ASP A 825 -26.04 47.80 -7.98
C ASP A 825 -25.69 47.20 -6.61
N LEU A 826 -24.55 46.50 -6.51
CA LEU A 826 -24.03 45.97 -5.24
C LEU A 826 -23.86 47.07 -4.18
N ARG A 827 -23.29 48.23 -4.56
CA ARG A 827 -23.13 49.39 -3.66
C ARG A 827 -24.43 50.00 -3.14
N GLN A 828 -25.56 49.75 -3.80
CA GLN A 828 -26.86 50.29 -3.41
C GLN A 828 -27.60 49.41 -2.41
N LEU A 829 -27.09 48.20 -2.14
CA LEU A 829 -27.73 47.26 -1.23
C LEU A 829 -27.41 47.59 0.23
N PRO A 830 -28.30 47.25 1.18
CA PRO A 830 -28.08 47.50 2.60
C PRO A 830 -26.82 46.79 3.10
N SER A 831 -25.97 47.49 3.86
CA SER A 831 -24.71 46.94 4.36
C SER A 831 -24.90 45.74 5.29
N GLU A 832 -26.01 45.72 6.03
CA GLU A 832 -26.38 44.66 6.96
C GLU A 832 -26.70 43.33 6.26
N TRP A 833 -26.81 43.29 4.93
CA TRP A 833 -27.02 42.04 4.20
C TRP A 833 -25.73 41.29 3.91
N PHE A 834 -24.56 41.88 4.16
CA PHE A 834 -23.27 41.28 3.83
C PHE A 834 -22.51 40.95 5.09
N HIS A 835 -22.47 39.66 5.44
CA HIS A 835 -21.78 39.20 6.63
C HIS A 835 -20.33 38.76 6.36
N PHE A 836 -20.06 38.21 5.18
CA PHE A 836 -18.73 37.79 4.70
C PHE A 836 -18.75 37.63 3.16
N ALA A 837 -17.59 37.39 2.55
CA ALA A 837 -17.47 37.15 1.10
C ALA A 837 -16.59 35.94 0.77
N HIS A 838 -16.95 35.23 -0.32
CA HIS A 838 -16.12 34.17 -0.89
C HIS A 838 -15.15 34.77 -1.91
N VAL A 839 -13.86 34.65 -1.63
CA VAL A 839 -12.80 35.35 -2.36
C VAL A 839 -11.90 34.36 -3.10
N CYS A 840 -11.81 34.58 -4.41
CA CYS A 840 -10.93 33.86 -5.31
C CYS A 840 -10.66 34.74 -6.54
N ASP A 841 -9.87 34.21 -7.46
CA ASP A 841 -9.81 34.68 -8.84
C ASP A 841 -10.14 33.52 -9.79
N ALA A 842 -10.20 33.78 -11.09
CA ALA A 842 -10.42 32.73 -12.10
C ALA A 842 -9.87 33.14 -13.47
N PRO A 843 -9.65 32.18 -14.39
CA PRO A 843 -9.22 32.50 -15.74
C PRO A 843 -10.10 33.58 -16.40
N ALA A 844 -9.49 34.48 -17.18
CA ALA A 844 -10.22 35.57 -17.83
C ALA A 844 -11.29 35.08 -18.82
N GLY A 845 -11.04 33.93 -19.46
CA GLY A 845 -12.00 33.29 -20.35
C GLY A 845 -13.20 32.74 -19.57
N VAL A 846 -14.41 33.17 -19.95
CA VAL A 846 -15.66 32.66 -19.38
C VAL A 846 -16.14 31.47 -20.23
N PRO A 847 -16.28 30.28 -19.65
CA PRO A 847 -16.85 29.13 -20.35
C PRO A 847 -18.26 29.44 -20.88
N SER A 848 -18.57 28.94 -22.08
CA SER A 848 -19.87 29.14 -22.73
C SER A 848 -20.93 28.11 -22.34
N THR A 849 -20.58 27.10 -21.52
CA THR A 849 -21.46 26.02 -21.09
C THR A 849 -21.55 25.95 -19.56
N ASN A 850 -22.68 25.43 -19.06
CA ASN A 850 -22.87 25.23 -17.62
C ASN A 850 -21.86 24.24 -17.05
N GLU A 851 -21.51 23.18 -17.80
CA GLU A 851 -20.50 22.22 -17.38
C GLU A 851 -19.14 22.90 -17.19
N GLY A 852 -18.76 23.80 -18.09
CA GLY A 852 -17.51 24.55 -17.98
C GLY A 852 -17.50 25.54 -16.81
N LEU A 853 -18.63 26.21 -16.55
CA LEU A 853 -18.78 27.11 -15.39
C LEU A 853 -18.67 26.34 -14.07
N ILE A 854 -19.37 25.22 -13.95
CA ILE A 854 -19.33 24.32 -12.79
C ILE A 854 -17.92 23.77 -12.59
N TYR A 855 -17.26 23.34 -13.67
CA TYR A 855 -15.90 22.82 -13.61
C TYR A 855 -14.91 23.89 -13.13
N THR A 856 -15.00 25.12 -13.65
CA THR A 856 -14.17 26.24 -13.19
C THR A 856 -14.36 26.49 -11.70
N ALA A 857 -15.61 26.56 -11.24
CA ALA A 857 -15.93 26.84 -9.84
C ALA A 857 -15.46 25.77 -8.87
N ARG A 858 -15.31 24.53 -9.33
CA ARG A 858 -14.99 23.38 -8.47
C ARG A 858 -13.55 22.89 -8.57
N PHE A 859 -12.80 23.29 -9.60
CA PHE A 859 -11.47 22.72 -9.85
C PHE A 859 -10.41 23.71 -10.33
N GLU A 860 -10.81 24.85 -10.90
CA GLU A 860 -9.89 25.78 -11.59
C GLU A 860 -9.98 27.21 -11.07
N ARG A 861 -10.44 27.41 -9.82
CA ARG A 861 -10.30 28.71 -9.17
C ARG A 861 -8.82 29.03 -8.98
N LEU A 862 -8.47 30.31 -9.09
CA LEU A 862 -7.12 30.82 -8.97
C LEU A 862 -6.96 31.64 -7.68
N PHE A 863 -5.72 31.83 -7.25
CA PHE A 863 -5.48 32.73 -6.12
C PHE A 863 -5.77 34.19 -6.51
N PRO A 864 -6.21 35.05 -5.56
CA PRO A 864 -6.41 36.48 -5.83
C PRO A 864 -5.22 37.11 -6.55
N GLY A 865 -5.48 37.74 -7.70
CA GLY A 865 -4.48 38.42 -8.53
C GLY A 865 -3.80 37.54 -9.58
N GLU A 866 -4.15 36.26 -9.71
CA GLU A 866 -3.64 35.38 -10.76
C GLU A 866 -4.55 35.28 -11.99
N GLY A 867 -5.79 35.77 -11.89
CA GLY A 867 -6.81 35.61 -12.92
C GLY A 867 -7.24 36.92 -13.56
N GLY A 868 -8.47 36.93 -14.09
CA GLY A 868 -9.04 38.05 -14.83
C GLY A 868 -10.26 38.68 -14.18
N ILE A 869 -10.59 38.34 -12.93
CA ILE A 869 -11.73 38.96 -12.22
C ILE A 869 -11.27 40.28 -11.57
N ASP A 870 -12.11 41.32 -11.63
CA ASP A 870 -11.90 42.57 -10.87
C ASP A 870 -12.24 42.35 -9.38
N VAL A 871 -11.38 41.61 -8.69
CA VAL A 871 -11.57 41.24 -7.28
C VAL A 871 -11.65 42.49 -6.38
N HIS A 872 -10.79 43.49 -6.58
CA HIS A 872 -10.83 44.73 -5.81
C HIS A 872 -12.13 45.50 -6.05
N GLY A 873 -12.58 45.66 -7.31
CA GLY A 873 -13.81 46.39 -7.61
C GLY A 873 -15.05 45.78 -6.95
N VAL A 874 -15.11 44.45 -6.85
CA VAL A 874 -16.20 43.73 -6.15
C VAL A 874 -16.10 43.91 -4.64
N LEU A 875 -14.93 43.65 -4.05
CA LEU A 875 -14.76 43.71 -2.59
C LEU A 875 -14.87 45.14 -2.03
N ASP A 876 -14.40 46.16 -2.76
CA ASP A 876 -14.52 47.57 -2.37
C ASP A 876 -15.98 48.08 -2.39
N ALA A 877 -16.90 47.33 -2.99
CA ALA A 877 -18.34 47.61 -2.96
C ALA A 877 -19.06 47.00 -1.76
N LEU A 878 -18.38 46.13 -0.99
CA LEU A 878 -18.91 45.52 0.22
C LEU A 878 -18.58 46.34 1.47
N PRO A 879 -19.28 46.12 2.60
CA PRO A 879 -18.98 46.81 3.85
C PRO A 879 -17.55 46.52 4.33
N ALA A 880 -16.90 47.55 4.87
CA ALA A 880 -15.56 47.40 5.43
C ALA A 880 -15.58 46.51 6.69
N GLY A 881 -14.55 45.67 6.84
CA GLY A 881 -14.34 44.85 8.04
C GLY A 881 -15.07 43.51 8.06
N ILE A 882 -15.76 43.12 6.99
CA ILE A 882 -16.31 41.76 6.86
C ILE A 882 -15.16 40.75 6.62
N PRO A 883 -15.28 39.50 7.10
CA PRO A 883 -14.29 38.46 6.83
C PRO A 883 -14.26 38.03 5.36
N TYR A 884 -13.08 37.64 4.87
CA TYR A 884 -12.88 37.05 3.56
C TYR A 884 -12.64 35.55 3.67
N ALA A 885 -13.61 34.76 3.25
CA ALA A 885 -13.49 33.32 3.15
C ALA A 885 -12.84 32.95 1.81
N LEU A 886 -11.65 32.35 1.88
CA LEU A 886 -10.91 31.94 0.69
C LEU A 886 -11.50 30.62 0.20
N GLU A 887 -12.32 30.69 -0.84
CA GLU A 887 -12.90 29.55 -1.53
C GLU A 887 -12.24 29.37 -2.90
N ILE A 888 -11.18 28.54 -2.95
CA ILE A 888 -10.27 28.43 -4.07
C ILE A 888 -9.98 26.95 -4.37
N PRO A 889 -10.96 26.14 -4.79
CA PRO A 889 -10.65 24.77 -5.20
C PRO A 889 -9.77 24.76 -6.46
N ARG A 890 -8.52 24.30 -6.28
CA ARG A 890 -7.50 24.21 -7.33
C ARG A 890 -6.88 22.81 -7.34
N ALA A 891 -7.65 21.84 -7.83
CA ALA A 891 -7.41 20.43 -7.55
C ALA A 891 -6.04 19.92 -8.05
N MET A 892 -5.57 20.39 -9.20
CA MET A 892 -4.24 20.06 -9.73
C MET A 892 -3.11 20.51 -8.78
N LEU A 893 -3.22 21.72 -8.22
CA LEU A 893 -2.21 22.24 -7.30
C LEU A 893 -2.26 21.47 -5.98
N ILE A 894 -3.47 21.21 -5.45
CA ILE A 894 -3.68 20.42 -4.24
C ILE A 894 -3.04 19.03 -4.37
N ALA A 895 -3.19 18.35 -5.50
CA ALA A 895 -2.57 17.06 -5.75
C ALA A 895 -1.03 17.09 -5.76
N GLN A 896 -0.43 18.22 -6.13
CA GLN A 896 1.03 18.40 -6.17
C GLN A 896 1.64 18.77 -4.82
N VAL A 897 0.95 19.64 -4.06
CA VAL A 897 1.49 20.28 -2.86
C VAL A 897 0.87 19.73 -1.56
N GLY A 898 -0.30 19.12 -1.64
CA GLY A 898 -1.12 18.72 -0.50
C GLY A 898 -2.08 19.82 -0.04
N ALA A 899 -3.22 19.43 0.53
CA ALA A 899 -4.29 20.37 0.91
C ALA A 899 -3.87 21.39 1.99
N ARG A 900 -3.03 20.99 2.97
CA ARG A 900 -2.50 21.91 3.99
C ARG A 900 -1.64 23.02 3.40
N GLU A 901 -0.71 22.65 2.51
CA GLU A 901 0.16 23.62 1.86
C GLU A 901 -0.64 24.51 0.90
N HIS A 902 -1.63 23.95 0.21
CA HIS A 902 -2.55 24.72 -0.61
C HIS A 902 -3.28 25.81 0.20
N ALA A 903 -3.80 25.47 1.39
CA ALA A 903 -4.42 26.43 2.30
C ALA A 903 -3.44 27.54 2.71
N ARG A 904 -2.17 27.20 2.98
CA ARG A 904 -1.11 28.18 3.30
C ARG A 904 -0.81 29.12 2.11
N LEU A 905 -0.75 28.58 0.90
CA LEU A 905 -0.54 29.35 -0.34
C LEU A 905 -1.71 30.30 -0.61
N ALA A 906 -2.95 29.84 -0.40
CA ALA A 906 -4.16 30.64 -0.59
C ALA A 906 -4.14 31.92 0.25
N ILE A 907 -3.95 31.81 1.58
CA ILE A 907 -3.89 32.99 2.45
C ILE A 907 -2.69 33.87 2.19
N THR A 908 -1.56 33.28 1.81
CA THR A 908 -0.36 34.03 1.43
C THR A 908 -0.64 34.92 0.20
N ALA A 909 -1.25 34.36 -0.83
CA ALA A 909 -1.59 35.10 -2.04
C ALA A 909 -2.67 36.16 -1.77
N ALA A 910 -3.70 35.83 -0.99
CA ALA A 910 -4.76 36.75 -0.62
C ALA A 910 -4.23 37.97 0.17
N ARG A 911 -3.39 37.76 1.19
CA ARG A 911 -2.76 38.85 1.96
C ARG A 911 -1.89 39.74 1.08
N ARG A 912 -1.10 39.15 0.20
CA ARG A 912 -0.27 39.92 -0.74
C ARG A 912 -1.11 40.79 -1.66
N PHE A 913 -2.23 40.27 -2.14
CA PHE A 913 -3.06 40.96 -3.11
C PHE A 913 -4.02 41.99 -2.46
N LEU A 914 -4.59 41.68 -1.30
CA LEU A 914 -5.65 42.47 -0.67
C LEU A 914 -5.17 43.36 0.48
N ASP A 915 -4.11 42.95 1.20
CA ASP A 915 -3.61 43.70 2.36
C ASP A 915 -2.52 44.71 1.97
N HIS A 916 -1.83 44.50 0.84
CA HIS A 916 -0.80 45.43 0.36
C HIS A 916 -1.39 46.38 -0.68
N ALA A 917 -1.52 47.66 -0.35
CA ALA A 917 -1.91 48.67 -1.33
C ALA A 917 -0.80 48.81 -2.41
N PRO A 918 -1.16 49.00 -3.69
CA PRO A 918 -0.21 49.59 -4.63
C PRO A 918 0.08 51.02 -4.17
N ASN A 919 1.37 51.36 -4.01
CA ASN A 919 1.81 52.73 -3.72
C ASN A 919 1.18 53.71 -4.72
N SER A 920 0.19 54.47 -4.27
CA SER A 920 -0.32 55.65 -4.97
C SER A 920 0.47 56.86 -4.50
N SER A 921 1.53 57.24 -5.24
CA SER A 921 2.03 58.62 -5.35
C SER A 921 3.33 58.71 -6.16
N SER A 922 3.22 59.02 -7.46
CA SER A 922 4.05 60.07 -8.10
C SER A 922 3.55 60.33 -9.53
N THR A 923 2.35 60.91 -9.64
CA THR A 923 2.01 61.77 -10.78
C THR A 923 1.84 63.18 -10.23
N THR A 924 2.95 63.89 -10.11
CA THR A 924 2.94 65.35 -10.10
C THR A 924 3.60 65.80 -11.39
N ALA A 925 2.76 66.20 -12.34
CA ALA A 925 3.14 67.15 -13.37
C ALA A 925 3.24 68.54 -12.72
N ALA A 926 4.42 69.18 -12.82
CA ALA A 926 4.57 70.63 -12.99
C ALA A 926 6.06 70.99 -13.18
N ALA A 927 6.30 71.79 -14.24
CA ALA A 927 7.54 72.42 -14.72
C ALA A 927 8.52 71.56 -15.53
#